data_AF-A0A7C6CCQ0-F1
#
_entry.id   AF-A0A7C6CCQ0-F1
#
_cell.length_a   1.000
_cell.length_b   1.000
_cell.length_c   1.000
_cell.angle_alpha   90.00
_cell.angle_beta   90.00
_cell.angle_gamma   90.00
#
_symmetry.space_group_name_H-M   'P 1'
#
loop_
_entity.id
_entity.type
_entity.pdbx_description
1 polymer ?
#
loop_
_entity_poly.entity_id
_entity_poly.type
_entity_poly.pdbx_seq_one_letter_code
_entity_poly.pdbx_strand_id
1 'polypeptide(L)'
;MNSKVSFVNFNYLKENLKKSRGVIFLFVLIIPIFTYLVMLMVNSNYANVNYFPTLSDLSIPTLIGMYFIPFVMATTLFSFVFKRESVDFINALPMKRSTIFITNIIGGILVFFVTLLITTILLMISGLFFDNLIIPKAMYFHYFITFFITYIFVFLASSLTVSLTGSKLAHVALTLIVLFIPGYLSDFYSSRVNDSSIDYNYYYPSCDKYDIECPEYEINNQFIVEKSFKMDNGQTLPYKYINTIPRAIFSMYNKEVLYKHELQSVYNTKSILKMIILSIIYFVLGLYAFVNRKMEVAESTFKNEHVHQIVKCITLFPLCLGGITIALDSAQSGAVSTILLIFLAITLTIYSVYDLITRRNSGNFMKSAIYFLLLVLVSILTFAGGTALANNEASKTIEREDVAAIGIQPNNSLGSTEPNFNALGYKIKDKEIIDLIFDNVNKRIKSDEQSTLIATRISLKNGATYYFNVRLINSEYDKLLNLLNKDKKYTDKLKYLPYDSVYGIRAGNSYFDKESQDEILKLIKEGYKEKSVIDIIKATYVDNYEMEDIASNKLYVYKNGVVIYVVNSYINPKIIDYVMKIQNNQYIKDIANNNININRLHIWLDTENETEDNREIYYNFSALEKSNELIYRYINDNVKKDIDFSKYNKEEDIARFTIYFKAQTYHVFLPKDDKYVDFFKNMKEKVDQNPLKENIKGIR
;
A
#
# COMPACT_ATOMS: atom_id res chain seq x y z
N MET A 1 -35.07 -2.89 49.34
CA MET A 1 -33.99 -1.91 49.05
C MET A 1 -33.41 -2.24 47.68
N ASN A 2 -33.77 -1.48 46.63
CA ASN A 2 -33.20 -1.63 45.30
C ASN A 2 -31.76 -1.11 45.31
N SER A 3 -30.76 -1.99 45.42
CA SER A 3 -29.38 -1.58 45.25
C SER A 3 -29.18 -1.16 43.79
N LYS A 4 -29.05 0.14 43.53
CA LYS A 4 -28.49 0.65 42.27
C LYS A 4 -27.02 0.22 42.21
N VAL A 5 -26.75 -1.03 41.83
CA VAL A 5 -25.38 -1.48 41.56
C VAL A 5 -24.99 -0.85 40.23
N SER A 6 -24.34 0.31 40.31
CA SER A 6 -23.72 0.92 39.14
C SER A 6 -22.65 -0.02 38.59
N PHE A 7 -22.72 -0.34 37.29
CA PHE A 7 -21.70 -1.13 36.60
C PHE A 7 -20.34 -0.40 36.53
N VAL A 8 -20.33 0.92 36.73
CA VAL A 8 -19.15 1.79 36.66
C VAL A 8 -18.99 2.57 37.96
N ASN A 9 -17.78 2.63 38.51
CA ASN A 9 -17.49 3.42 39.69
C ASN A 9 -16.63 4.66 39.33
N PHE A 10 -17.28 5.82 39.16
CA PHE A 10 -16.60 7.06 38.77
C PHE A 10 -15.58 7.57 39.80
N ASN A 11 -15.80 7.33 41.10
CA ASN A 11 -14.85 7.74 42.14
C ASN A 11 -13.56 6.93 42.03
N TYR A 12 -13.68 5.61 41.90
CA TYR A 12 -12.55 4.73 41.63
C TYR A 12 -11.83 5.12 40.33
N LEU A 13 -12.60 5.37 39.26
CA LEU A 13 -12.02 5.80 37.98
C LEU A 13 -11.18 7.07 38.13
N LYS A 14 -11.74 8.09 38.78
CA LYS A 14 -11.08 9.38 39.00
C LYS A 14 -9.78 9.22 39.78
N GLU A 15 -9.79 8.44 40.87
CA GLU A 15 -8.58 8.18 41.66
C GLU A 15 -7.54 7.37 40.87
N ASN A 16 -7.96 6.35 40.11
CA ASN A 16 -7.04 5.55 39.31
C ASN A 16 -6.39 6.37 38.19
N LEU A 17 -7.16 7.22 37.48
CA LEU A 17 -6.62 8.14 36.48
C LEU A 17 -5.72 9.21 37.13
N LYS A 18 -6.07 9.72 38.32
CA LYS A 18 -5.25 10.69 39.06
C LYS A 18 -3.90 10.11 39.46
N LYS A 19 -3.88 8.86 39.93
CA LYS A 19 -2.64 8.12 40.23
C LYS A 19 -1.75 7.99 39.00
N SER A 20 -2.36 7.86 37.83
CA SER A 20 -1.67 7.66 36.55
C SER A 20 -1.54 8.93 35.69
N ARG A 21 -1.78 10.11 36.27
CA ARG A 21 -1.88 11.39 35.55
C ARG A 21 -0.69 11.70 34.64
N GLY A 22 0.53 11.38 35.07
CA GLY A 22 1.74 11.65 34.27
C GLY A 22 1.79 10.85 32.98
N VAL A 23 1.50 9.55 33.06
CA VAL A 23 1.45 8.65 31.89
C VAL A 23 0.31 9.03 30.96
N ILE A 24 -0.86 9.36 31.52
CA ILE A 24 -2.03 9.78 30.73
C ILE A 24 -1.74 11.10 30.01
N PHE A 25 -1.18 12.09 30.71
CA PHE A 25 -0.83 13.38 30.11
C PHE A 25 0.19 13.22 28.98
N LEU A 26 1.20 12.37 29.18
CA LEU A 26 2.15 12.02 28.13
C LEU A 26 1.43 11.46 26.89
N PHE A 27 0.51 10.51 27.06
CA PHE A 27 -0.20 9.90 25.91
C PHE A 27 -1.18 10.85 25.22
N VAL A 28 -1.84 11.72 25.98
CA VAL A 28 -2.74 12.74 25.42
C VAL A 28 -1.97 13.75 24.57
N LEU A 29 -0.72 14.06 24.91
CA LEU A 29 0.06 15.05 24.18
C LEU A 29 0.98 14.47 23.10
N ILE A 30 1.59 13.31 23.33
CA ILE A 30 2.65 12.79 22.47
C ILE A 30 2.14 12.58 21.03
N ILE A 31 0.98 11.94 20.86
CA ILE A 31 0.44 11.67 19.53
C ILE A 31 0.05 12.95 18.78
N PRO A 32 -0.73 13.89 19.35
CA PRO A 32 -1.00 15.16 18.68
C PRO A 32 0.26 15.95 18.31
N ILE A 33 1.24 16.06 19.22
CA ILE A 33 2.48 16.83 18.98
C ILE A 33 3.27 16.21 17.82
N PHE A 34 3.54 14.91 17.87
CA PHE A 34 4.28 14.26 16.78
C PHE A 34 3.50 14.28 15.47
N THR A 35 2.16 14.17 15.51
CA THR A 35 1.33 14.30 14.30
C THR A 35 1.45 15.69 13.69
N TYR A 36 1.43 16.74 14.51
CA TYR A 36 1.67 18.11 14.04
C TYR A 36 3.06 18.28 13.41
N LEU A 37 4.10 17.74 14.05
CA LEU A 37 5.47 17.80 13.53
C LEU A 37 5.59 17.10 12.18
N VAL A 38 4.92 15.95 11.99
CA VAL A 38 4.86 15.27 10.69
C VAL A 38 4.13 16.16 9.68
N MET A 39 3.02 16.80 10.03
CA MET A 39 2.32 17.71 9.11
C MET A 39 3.19 18.91 8.70
N LEU A 40 3.95 19.48 9.64
CA LEU A 40 4.92 20.54 9.34
C LEU A 40 6.01 20.06 8.38
N MET A 41 6.55 18.86 8.61
CA MET A 41 7.56 18.26 7.74
C MET A 41 7.03 17.99 6.33
N VAL A 42 5.82 17.42 6.23
CA VAL A 42 5.16 17.18 4.93
C VAL A 42 4.92 18.51 4.23
N ASN A 43 4.35 19.50 4.94
CA ASN A 43 4.16 20.84 4.38
C ASN A 43 5.48 21.45 3.89
N SER A 44 6.58 21.36 4.66
CA SER A 44 7.87 21.92 4.23
C SER A 44 8.47 21.19 3.02
N ASN A 45 8.33 19.87 2.95
CA ASN A 45 8.83 19.07 1.84
C ASN A 45 8.05 19.34 0.54
N TYR A 46 6.79 19.75 0.66
CA TYR A 46 5.90 20.08 -0.46
C TYR A 46 5.47 21.55 -0.46
N ALA A 47 6.28 22.47 0.09
CA ALA A 47 5.88 23.86 0.36
C ALA A 47 5.45 24.68 -0.88
N ASN A 48 5.64 24.13 -2.06
CA ASN A 48 5.46 24.78 -3.35
C ASN A 48 4.58 23.97 -4.32
N VAL A 49 4.00 22.88 -3.83
CA VAL A 49 3.37 21.85 -4.65
C VAL A 49 2.18 21.30 -3.88
N ASN A 50 0.99 21.25 -4.47
CA ASN A 50 -0.15 20.64 -3.78
C ASN A 50 0.15 19.16 -3.54
N TYR A 51 -0.11 18.68 -2.32
CA TYR A 51 0.12 17.30 -1.93
C TYR A 51 -1.20 16.67 -1.50
N PHE A 52 -1.48 15.48 -2.04
CA PHE A 52 -2.66 14.68 -1.73
C PHE A 52 -2.23 13.53 -0.81
N PRO A 53 -2.12 13.76 0.52
CA PRO A 53 -1.64 12.74 1.43
C PRO A 53 -2.56 11.53 1.42
N THR A 54 -1.97 10.34 1.54
CA THR A 54 -2.71 9.14 1.90
C THR A 54 -2.99 9.12 3.40
N LEU A 55 -3.95 8.29 3.82
CA LEU A 55 -4.20 8.10 5.25
C LEU A 55 -2.95 7.55 5.97
N SER A 56 -2.08 6.80 5.29
CA SER A 56 -0.82 6.31 5.87
C SER A 56 0.14 7.46 6.20
N ASP A 57 0.28 8.43 5.29
CA ASP A 57 1.17 9.58 5.46
C ASP A 57 0.78 10.43 6.68
N LEU A 58 -0.54 10.58 6.91
CA LEU A 58 -1.07 11.33 8.06
C LEU A 58 -0.96 10.58 9.40
N SER A 59 -0.68 9.28 9.37
CA SER A 59 -0.90 8.41 10.52
C SER A 59 0.36 7.86 11.18
N ILE A 60 1.55 8.23 10.71
CA ILE A 60 2.81 7.63 11.18
C ILE A 60 2.93 7.61 12.72
N PRO A 61 2.69 8.72 13.46
CA PRO A 61 2.82 8.69 14.92
C PRO A 61 1.78 7.79 15.58
N THR A 62 0.56 7.78 15.07
CA THR A 62 -0.56 6.98 15.62
C THR A 62 -0.40 5.50 15.29
N LEU A 63 0.21 5.15 14.14
CA LEU A 63 0.61 3.79 13.79
C LEU A 63 1.67 3.26 14.76
N ILE A 64 2.63 4.08 15.17
CA ILE A 64 3.60 3.68 16.21
C ILE A 64 2.89 3.57 17.56
N GLY A 65 2.06 4.57 17.90
CA GLY A 65 1.32 4.64 19.15
C GLY A 65 0.38 3.47 19.39
N MET A 66 -0.20 2.86 18.34
CA MET A 66 -1.18 1.79 18.47
C MET A 66 -0.65 0.53 19.18
N TYR A 67 0.65 0.30 19.16
CA TYR A 67 1.26 -0.83 19.87
C TYR A 67 1.53 -0.50 21.33
N PHE A 68 2.10 0.68 21.60
CA PHE A 68 2.62 1.03 22.92
C PHE A 68 1.56 1.66 23.83
N ILE A 69 0.78 2.62 23.34
CA ILE A 69 -0.14 3.40 24.17
C ILE A 69 -1.25 2.51 24.75
N PRO A 70 -1.97 1.71 23.95
CA PRO A 70 -2.98 0.80 24.48
C PRO A 70 -2.42 -0.23 25.47
N PHE A 71 -1.25 -0.79 25.17
CA PHE A 71 -0.57 -1.76 26.02
C PHE A 71 -0.17 -1.17 27.38
N VAL A 72 0.49 -0.01 27.37
CA VAL A 72 0.91 0.64 28.62
C VAL A 72 -0.31 1.09 29.40
N MET A 73 -1.37 1.59 28.74
CA MET A 73 -2.60 1.98 29.44
C MET A 73 -3.25 0.80 30.18
N ALA A 74 -3.32 -0.39 29.56
CA ALA A 74 -3.78 -1.60 30.23
C ALA A 74 -2.89 -1.95 31.43
N THR A 75 -1.56 -1.95 31.24
CA THR A 75 -0.60 -2.22 32.31
C THR A 75 -0.73 -1.22 33.47
N THR A 76 -0.98 0.05 33.17
CA THR A 76 -1.07 1.13 34.15
C THR A 76 -2.36 1.05 34.96
N LEU A 77 -3.51 0.94 34.29
CA LEU A 77 -4.82 0.87 34.95
C LEU A 77 -4.99 -0.39 35.79
N PHE A 78 -4.41 -1.50 35.35
CA PHE A 78 -4.41 -2.76 36.07
C PHE A 78 -3.10 -3.02 36.83
N SER A 79 -2.24 -2.01 37.02
CA SER A 79 -0.91 -2.20 37.62
C SER A 79 -0.93 -2.87 39.00
N PHE A 80 -2.03 -2.70 39.75
CA PHE A 80 -2.23 -3.33 41.06
C PHE A 80 -2.19 -4.86 40.99
N VAL A 81 -2.58 -5.46 39.87
CA VAL A 81 -2.66 -6.92 39.61
C VAL A 81 -1.30 -7.62 39.74
N PHE A 82 -0.20 -6.86 39.61
CA PHE A 82 1.18 -7.35 39.62
C PHE A 82 1.91 -7.16 40.95
N LYS A 83 1.27 -6.61 41.98
CA LYS A 83 1.87 -6.37 43.30
C LYS A 83 0.95 -6.85 44.41
N ARG A 84 1.44 -7.73 45.30
CA ARG A 84 0.59 -8.37 46.32
C ARG A 84 -0.10 -7.36 47.23
N GLU A 85 0.63 -6.40 47.77
CA GLU A 85 0.09 -5.35 48.65
C GLU A 85 -1.03 -4.53 47.99
N SER A 86 -0.88 -4.24 46.69
CA SER A 86 -1.87 -3.47 45.94
C SER A 86 -3.12 -4.29 45.63
N VAL A 87 -2.97 -5.59 45.41
CA VAL A 87 -4.08 -6.52 45.25
C VAL A 87 -4.91 -6.59 46.52
N ASP A 88 -4.27 -6.73 47.69
CA ASP A 88 -4.97 -6.81 48.98
C ASP A 88 -5.75 -5.52 49.27
N PHE A 89 -5.14 -4.36 49.03
CA PHE A 89 -5.81 -3.06 49.15
C PHE A 89 -7.05 -2.94 48.25
N ILE A 90 -6.94 -3.29 46.97
CA ILE A 90 -8.06 -3.16 46.02
C ILE A 90 -9.19 -4.15 46.33
N ASN A 91 -8.87 -5.38 46.78
CA ASN A 91 -9.90 -6.36 47.17
C ASN A 91 -10.58 -6.00 48.50
N ALA A 92 -9.97 -5.17 49.34
CA ALA A 92 -10.60 -4.66 50.57
C ALA A 92 -11.66 -3.57 50.31
N LEU A 93 -11.66 -2.95 49.13
CA LEU A 93 -12.70 -1.99 48.75
C LEU A 93 -14.06 -2.70 48.57
N PRO A 94 -15.19 -2.07 48.96
CA PRO A 94 -16.52 -2.65 48.83
C PRO A 94 -17.03 -2.60 47.37
N MET A 95 -16.28 -3.22 46.45
CA MET A 95 -16.51 -3.19 45.01
C MET A 95 -16.41 -4.59 44.40
N LYS A 96 -17.29 -4.89 43.43
CA LYS A 96 -17.21 -6.15 42.67
C LYS A 96 -16.03 -6.08 41.69
N ARG A 97 -15.36 -7.22 41.48
CA ARG A 97 -14.26 -7.35 40.50
C ARG A 97 -14.70 -7.00 39.08
N SER A 98 -15.92 -7.35 38.69
CA SER A 98 -16.50 -6.96 37.40
C SER A 98 -16.59 -5.44 37.24
N THR A 99 -17.03 -4.73 38.28
CA THR A 99 -17.07 -3.26 38.31
C THR A 99 -15.68 -2.66 38.17
N ILE A 100 -14.66 -3.21 38.83
CA ILE A 100 -13.26 -2.75 38.71
C ILE A 100 -12.77 -2.90 37.26
N PHE A 101 -12.97 -4.09 36.67
CA PHE A 101 -12.57 -4.35 35.28
C PHE A 101 -13.24 -3.39 34.29
N ILE A 102 -14.59 -3.32 34.33
CA ILE A 102 -15.37 -2.46 33.42
C ILE A 102 -14.97 -0.99 33.59
N THR A 103 -14.78 -0.54 34.83
CA THR A 103 -14.39 0.85 35.10
C THR A 103 -13.02 1.18 34.51
N ASN A 104 -12.04 0.29 34.65
CA ASN A 104 -10.73 0.47 34.02
C ASN A 104 -10.83 0.46 32.49
N ILE A 105 -11.63 -0.45 31.91
CA ILE A 105 -11.83 -0.49 30.46
C ILE A 105 -12.38 0.86 29.96
N ILE A 106 -13.43 1.38 30.59
CA ILE A 106 -14.01 2.69 30.24
C ILE A 106 -12.99 3.81 30.38
N GLY A 107 -12.17 3.78 31.43
CA GLY A 107 -11.09 4.75 31.63
C GLY A 107 -10.08 4.79 30.49
N GLY A 108 -9.62 3.62 30.03
CA GLY A 108 -8.72 3.52 28.88
C GLY A 108 -9.35 4.03 27.59
N ILE A 109 -10.59 3.63 27.32
CA ILE A 109 -11.34 4.05 26.12
C ILE A 109 -11.52 5.58 26.11
N LEU A 110 -11.84 6.20 27.24
CA LEU A 110 -12.00 7.65 27.35
C LEU A 110 -10.69 8.38 27.06
N VAL A 111 -9.56 7.88 27.54
CA VAL A 111 -8.24 8.46 27.23
C VAL A 111 -7.96 8.39 25.73
N PHE A 112 -8.20 7.23 25.08
CA PHE A 112 -7.99 7.13 23.63
C PHE A 112 -8.93 8.01 22.83
N PHE A 113 -10.19 8.14 23.26
CA PHE A 113 -11.16 9.05 22.64
C PHE A 113 -10.62 10.48 22.66
N VAL A 114 -10.18 10.97 23.82
CA VAL A 114 -9.65 12.33 23.96
C VAL A 114 -8.37 12.51 23.14
N THR A 115 -7.40 11.60 23.25
CA THR A 115 -6.14 11.67 22.50
C THR A 115 -6.41 11.74 20.99
N LEU A 116 -7.21 10.82 20.45
CA LEU A 116 -7.45 10.74 19.00
C LEU A 116 -8.36 11.87 18.51
N LEU A 117 -9.28 12.36 19.33
CA LEU A 117 -10.10 13.52 19.01
C LEU A 117 -9.23 14.77 18.87
N ILE A 118 -8.34 15.03 19.84
CA ILE A 118 -7.39 16.14 19.78
C ILE A 118 -6.51 16.01 18.53
N THR A 119 -5.94 14.83 18.27
CA THR A 119 -5.12 14.62 17.06
C THR A 119 -5.90 14.89 15.78
N THR A 120 -7.15 14.45 15.71
CA THR A 120 -7.99 14.64 14.52
C THR A 120 -8.35 16.12 14.32
N ILE A 121 -8.69 16.83 15.39
CA ILE A 121 -8.92 18.29 15.35
C ILE A 121 -7.65 19.00 14.88
N LEU A 122 -6.49 18.57 15.36
CA LEU A 122 -5.21 19.17 14.99
C LEU A 122 -4.88 18.93 13.50
N LEU A 123 -5.16 17.73 12.97
CA LEU A 123 -5.09 17.45 11.54
C LEU A 123 -6.05 18.33 10.71
N MET A 124 -7.28 18.55 11.20
CA MET A 124 -8.22 19.47 10.55
C MET A 124 -7.69 20.90 10.53
N ILE A 125 -7.15 21.37 11.66
CA ILE A 125 -6.52 22.70 11.77
C ILE A 125 -5.34 22.81 10.80
N SER A 126 -4.45 21.82 10.75
CA SER A 126 -3.32 21.80 9.81
C SER A 126 -3.77 21.87 8.36
N GLY A 127 -4.82 21.13 7.98
CA GLY A 127 -5.39 21.21 6.62
C GLY A 127 -6.07 22.54 6.28
N LEU A 128 -6.35 23.39 7.27
CA LEU A 128 -6.85 24.76 7.05
C LEU A 128 -5.71 25.79 6.94
N PHE A 129 -4.55 25.54 7.55
CA PHE A 129 -3.41 26.46 7.56
C PHE A 129 -2.37 26.15 6.48
N PHE A 130 -2.31 24.91 5.99
CA PHE A 130 -1.36 24.48 4.97
C PHE A 130 -2.08 24.33 3.63
N ASP A 131 -2.08 25.41 2.84
CA ASP A 131 -2.82 25.50 1.57
C ASP A 131 -2.41 24.43 0.53
N ASN A 132 -1.19 23.93 0.63
CA ASN A 132 -0.67 22.85 -0.20
C ASN A 132 -1.21 21.46 0.20
N LEU A 133 -1.75 21.25 1.40
CA LEU A 133 -2.23 19.94 1.86
C LEU A 133 -3.72 19.76 1.56
N ILE A 134 -4.03 18.98 0.53
CA ILE A 134 -5.43 18.75 0.14
C ILE A 134 -5.93 17.44 0.75
N ILE A 135 -6.66 17.56 1.86
CA ILE A 135 -7.19 16.43 2.63
C ILE A 135 -8.72 16.36 2.48
N PRO A 136 -9.29 15.26 1.96
CA PRO A 136 -10.73 15.12 1.84
C PRO A 136 -11.37 14.94 3.22
N LYS A 137 -12.53 15.58 3.45
CA LYS A 137 -13.21 15.60 4.77
C LYS A 137 -13.44 14.22 5.37
N ALA A 138 -13.80 13.24 4.55
CA ALA A 138 -14.03 11.86 4.99
C ALA A 138 -12.75 11.19 5.55
N MET A 139 -11.56 11.64 5.15
CA MET A 139 -10.29 11.11 5.64
C MET A 139 -10.07 11.40 7.12
N TYR A 140 -10.48 12.57 7.63
CA TYR A 140 -10.40 12.87 9.07
C TYR A 140 -11.30 11.94 9.89
N PHE A 141 -12.51 11.65 9.41
CA PHE A 141 -13.41 10.72 10.07
C PHE A 141 -12.88 9.29 10.04
N HIS A 142 -12.40 8.84 8.88
CA HIS A 142 -11.77 7.52 8.73
C HIS A 142 -10.50 7.36 9.57
N TYR A 143 -9.70 8.42 9.71
CA TYR A 143 -8.58 8.47 10.63
C TYR A 143 -9.05 8.18 12.06
N PHE A 144 -10.00 8.97 12.56
CA PHE A 144 -10.49 8.86 13.92
C PHE A 144 -11.06 7.46 14.19
N ILE A 145 -11.97 6.97 13.35
CA ILE A 145 -12.65 5.69 13.61
C ILE A 145 -11.69 4.50 13.52
N THR A 146 -10.77 4.49 12.55
CA THR A 146 -9.80 3.40 12.39
C THR A 146 -8.90 3.30 13.62
N PHE A 147 -8.31 4.41 14.06
CA PHE A 147 -7.38 4.36 15.19
C PHE A 147 -8.11 4.19 16.51
N PHE A 148 -9.33 4.72 16.66
CA PHE A 148 -10.11 4.51 17.88
C PHE A 148 -10.43 3.03 18.07
N ILE A 149 -10.90 2.36 17.02
CA ILE A 149 -11.17 0.91 17.07
C ILE A 149 -9.88 0.12 17.26
N THR A 150 -8.78 0.50 16.61
CA THR A 150 -7.50 -0.18 16.73
C THR A 150 -6.94 -0.08 18.16
N TYR A 151 -6.99 1.11 18.77
CA TYR A 151 -6.52 1.33 20.14
C TYR A 151 -7.36 0.55 21.15
N ILE A 152 -8.69 0.52 20.98
CA ILE A 152 -9.59 -0.30 21.78
C ILE A 152 -9.24 -1.78 21.64
N PHE A 153 -9.03 -2.26 20.41
CA PHE A 153 -8.70 -3.64 20.13
C PHE A 153 -7.40 -4.08 20.83
N VAL A 154 -6.32 -3.31 20.69
CA VAL A 154 -5.04 -3.62 21.35
C VAL A 154 -5.17 -3.54 22.87
N PHE A 155 -5.89 -2.54 23.39
CA PHE A 155 -6.13 -2.38 24.82
C PHE A 155 -6.93 -3.53 25.42
N LEU A 156 -7.96 -4.02 24.73
CA LEU A 156 -8.78 -5.15 25.18
C LEU A 156 -8.02 -6.48 25.09
N ALA A 157 -7.23 -6.69 24.03
CA ALA A 157 -6.32 -7.82 23.94
C ALA A 157 -5.34 -7.81 25.12
N SER A 158 -4.72 -6.67 25.40
CA SER A 158 -3.82 -6.49 26.54
C SER A 158 -4.54 -6.66 27.88
N SER A 159 -5.75 -6.12 28.06
CA SER A 159 -6.52 -6.26 29.30
C SER A 159 -6.95 -7.72 29.58
N LEU A 160 -7.26 -8.48 28.53
CA LEU A 160 -7.45 -9.93 28.62
C LEU A 160 -6.17 -10.61 29.14
N THR A 161 -5.01 -10.28 28.59
CA THR A 161 -3.76 -10.93 29.02
C THR A 161 -3.34 -10.53 30.43
N VAL A 162 -3.60 -9.29 30.88
CA VAL A 162 -3.44 -8.89 32.29
C VAL A 162 -4.26 -9.80 33.20
N SER A 163 -5.50 -10.10 32.79
CA SER A 163 -6.41 -10.94 33.58
C SER A 163 -5.93 -12.39 33.72
N LEU A 164 -5.06 -12.85 32.81
CA LEU A 164 -4.52 -14.20 32.77
C LEU A 164 -3.12 -14.33 33.40
N THR A 165 -2.44 -13.22 33.69
CA THR A 165 -1.01 -13.20 34.07
C THR A 165 -0.81 -12.65 35.48
N GLY A 166 0.28 -13.05 36.14
CA GLY A 166 0.68 -12.56 37.46
C GLY A 166 1.91 -11.66 37.46
N SER A 167 2.65 -11.60 36.34
CA SER A 167 3.86 -10.78 36.17
C SER A 167 3.81 -9.94 34.90
N LYS A 168 4.53 -8.81 34.90
CA LYS A 168 4.60 -7.90 33.74
C LYS A 168 5.23 -8.55 32.51
N LEU A 169 6.22 -9.43 32.69
CA LEU A 169 6.89 -10.11 31.58
C LEU A 169 5.95 -11.12 30.89
N ALA A 170 5.19 -11.88 31.68
CA ALA A 170 4.17 -12.79 31.14
C ALA A 170 3.08 -12.02 30.38
N HIS A 171 2.68 -10.86 30.91
CA HIS A 171 1.73 -9.97 30.28
C HIS A 171 2.20 -9.48 28.89
N VAL A 172 3.46 -9.06 28.77
CA VAL A 172 4.06 -8.67 27.47
C VAL A 172 3.99 -9.83 26.48
N ALA A 173 4.55 -11.00 26.86
CA ALA A 173 4.63 -12.16 25.97
C ALA A 173 3.24 -12.61 25.48
N LEU A 174 2.28 -12.71 26.40
CA LEU A 174 0.93 -13.16 26.05
C LEU A 174 0.19 -12.13 25.18
N THR A 175 0.44 -10.83 25.38
CA THR A 175 -0.18 -9.80 24.52
C THR A 175 0.31 -9.91 23.08
N LEU A 176 1.61 -10.13 22.87
CA LEU A 176 2.19 -10.34 21.54
C LEU A 176 1.58 -11.58 20.86
N ILE A 177 1.40 -12.67 21.63
CA ILE A 177 0.75 -13.90 21.14
C ILE A 177 -0.66 -13.60 20.62
N VAL A 178 -1.50 -12.97 21.46
CA VAL A 178 -2.91 -12.71 21.15
C VAL A 178 -3.08 -11.76 19.97
N LEU A 179 -2.17 -10.80 19.81
CA LEU A 179 -2.23 -9.82 18.72
C LEU A 179 -1.74 -10.38 17.38
N PHE A 180 -0.68 -11.20 17.37
CA PHE A 180 0.07 -11.46 16.15
C PHE A 180 0.04 -12.90 15.65
N ILE A 181 -0.11 -13.91 16.52
CA ILE A 181 -0.08 -15.31 16.10
C ILE A 181 -1.24 -15.67 15.15
N PRO A 182 -2.49 -15.23 15.38
CA PRO A 182 -3.59 -15.54 14.46
C PRO A 182 -3.37 -14.97 13.06
N GLY A 183 -2.82 -13.75 12.97
CA GLY A 183 -2.45 -13.15 11.70
C GLY A 183 -1.31 -13.91 11.02
N TYR A 184 -0.27 -14.26 11.80
CA TYR A 184 0.91 -14.98 11.31
C TYR A 184 0.55 -16.32 10.68
N LEU A 185 -0.30 -17.11 11.31
CA LEU A 185 -0.79 -18.38 10.75
C LEU A 185 -1.61 -18.17 9.47
N SER A 186 -2.44 -17.12 9.42
CA SER A 186 -3.25 -16.79 8.25
C SER A 186 -2.40 -16.37 7.06
N ASP A 187 -1.33 -15.60 7.30
CA ASP A 187 -0.38 -15.18 6.27
C ASP A 187 0.50 -16.35 5.82
N PHE A 188 1.00 -17.17 6.75
CA PHE A 188 1.74 -18.38 6.42
C PHE A 188 0.96 -19.31 5.49
N TYR A 189 -0.30 -19.60 5.81
CA TYR A 189 -1.14 -20.40 4.93
C TYR A 189 -1.39 -19.71 3.58
N SER A 190 -1.62 -18.39 3.58
CA SER A 190 -1.83 -17.64 2.34
C SER A 190 -0.60 -17.60 1.45
N SER A 191 0.61 -17.51 2.00
CA SER A 191 1.85 -17.56 1.22
C SER A 191 2.01 -18.92 0.56
N ARG A 192 1.75 -20.01 1.29
CA ARG A 192 1.84 -21.39 0.74
C ARG A 192 0.88 -21.62 -0.43
N VAL A 193 -0.35 -21.11 -0.33
CA VAL A 193 -1.34 -21.20 -1.42
C VAL A 193 -0.92 -20.35 -2.62
N ASN A 194 -0.18 -19.26 -2.41
CA ASN A 194 0.29 -18.39 -3.49
C ASN A 194 1.60 -18.89 -4.15
N ASP A 195 2.43 -19.64 -3.41
CA ASP A 195 3.70 -20.20 -3.91
C ASP A 195 3.51 -21.48 -4.75
N SER A 196 2.31 -22.05 -4.81
CA SER A 196 2.08 -23.40 -5.34
C SER A 196 1.80 -23.52 -6.84
N SER A 197 2.08 -22.51 -7.69
CA SER A 197 2.68 -22.63 -9.04
C SER A 197 2.68 -21.30 -9.85
N ILE A 198 2.83 -21.40 -11.18
CA ILE A 198 2.94 -20.45 -12.29
C ILE A 198 3.93 -19.30 -12.08
N ASP A 199 5.18 -19.69 -12.30
CA ASP A 199 6.21 -18.91 -12.98
C ASP A 199 5.59 -17.93 -14.00
N TYR A 200 5.87 -16.63 -13.84
CA TYR A 200 5.96 -15.79 -15.03
C TYR A 200 7.20 -16.30 -15.74
N ASN A 201 7.06 -17.33 -16.59
CA ASN A 201 8.13 -17.75 -17.47
C ASN A 201 8.39 -16.61 -18.47
N TYR A 202 9.04 -15.54 -18.02
CA TYR A 202 10.08 -14.90 -18.80
C TYR A 202 11.21 -15.92 -18.88
N TYR A 203 11.04 -16.93 -19.73
CA TYR A 203 12.11 -17.83 -20.05
C TYR A 203 13.07 -17.03 -20.93
N TYR A 204 14.00 -16.26 -20.36
CA TYR A 204 15.13 -15.82 -21.16
C TYR A 204 15.82 -17.11 -21.62
N PRO A 205 15.84 -17.44 -22.93
CA PRO A 205 16.80 -18.44 -23.36
C PRO A 205 18.16 -17.89 -22.91
N SER A 206 18.88 -18.65 -22.09
CA SER A 206 20.32 -18.46 -21.97
C SER A 206 20.90 -18.83 -23.33
N CYS A 207 20.84 -17.92 -24.30
CA CYS A 207 21.55 -18.08 -25.55
C CYS A 207 23.03 -18.05 -25.17
N ASP A 208 23.71 -19.19 -25.31
CA ASP A 208 25.16 -19.20 -25.29
C ASP A 208 25.62 -18.23 -26.39
N LYS A 209 26.60 -17.37 -26.09
CA LYS A 209 26.98 -16.20 -26.91
C LYS A 209 27.45 -16.54 -28.35
N TYR A 210 27.39 -17.80 -28.74
CA TYR A 210 27.96 -18.35 -29.98
C TYR A 210 26.98 -19.13 -30.86
N ASP A 211 25.71 -19.32 -30.49
CA ASP A 211 24.71 -19.97 -31.38
C ASP A 211 23.86 -18.96 -32.14
N ILE A 212 23.80 -19.10 -33.47
CA ILE A 212 23.16 -18.17 -34.42
C ILE A 212 21.66 -18.47 -34.63
N GLU A 213 21.14 -19.58 -34.09
CA GLU A 213 19.74 -19.97 -34.21
C GLU A 213 19.11 -20.17 -32.82
N CYS A 214 18.73 -19.08 -32.13
CA CYS A 214 17.86 -19.22 -30.96
C CYS A 214 16.44 -19.59 -31.45
N PRO A 215 15.80 -20.66 -30.93
CA PRO A 215 14.45 -21.05 -31.34
C PRO A 215 13.43 -19.93 -31.01
N GLU A 216 12.38 -19.79 -31.85
CA GLU A 216 11.28 -18.83 -31.63
C GLU A 216 10.77 -18.93 -30.18
N TYR A 217 10.67 -17.78 -29.50
CA TYR A 217 10.26 -17.66 -28.10
C TYR A 217 8.78 -18.07 -27.93
N GLU A 218 8.49 -19.24 -27.35
CA GLU A 218 7.11 -19.64 -27.03
C GLU A 218 6.72 -19.26 -25.59
N ILE A 219 5.73 -18.39 -25.46
CA ILE A 219 5.08 -18.03 -24.19
C ILE A 219 3.90 -18.97 -23.97
N ASN A 220 3.82 -19.60 -22.80
CA ASN A 220 2.66 -20.39 -22.41
C ASN A 220 1.76 -19.56 -21.49
N ASN A 221 0.50 -19.36 -21.88
CA ASN A 221 -0.54 -19.14 -20.88
C ASN A 221 -0.74 -20.47 -20.14
N GLN A 222 -0.74 -20.46 -18.80
CA GLN A 222 -1.17 -21.60 -18.00
C GLN A 222 -2.24 -21.13 -17.03
N PHE A 223 -3.34 -21.88 -16.93
CA PHE A 223 -4.39 -21.63 -15.95
C PHE A 223 -4.52 -22.81 -14.99
N ILE A 224 -3.67 -22.77 -13.97
CA ILE A 224 -3.81 -23.54 -12.75
C ILE A 224 -4.36 -22.57 -11.71
N VAL A 225 -5.32 -23.02 -10.90
CA VAL A 225 -6.02 -22.16 -9.94
C VAL A 225 -5.16 -21.99 -8.70
N GLU A 226 -4.00 -21.38 -8.89
CA GLU A 226 -3.41 -20.62 -7.81
C GLU A 226 -4.41 -19.56 -7.38
N LYS A 227 -4.44 -19.28 -6.09
CA LYS A 227 -5.24 -18.18 -5.57
C LYS A 227 -4.63 -16.87 -6.03
N SER A 228 -5.03 -16.51 -7.23
CA SER A 228 -4.49 -15.42 -8.01
C SER A 228 -5.06 -14.09 -7.49
N PHE A 229 -4.15 -13.12 -7.36
CA PHE A 229 -4.33 -11.73 -6.89
C PHE A 229 -5.48 -11.47 -5.89
N LYS A 230 -5.23 -11.65 -4.58
CA LYS A 230 -6.12 -11.05 -3.57
C LYS A 230 -5.85 -9.55 -3.49
N MET A 231 -6.78 -8.73 -3.99
CA MET A 231 -6.69 -7.26 -3.90
C MET A 231 -6.81 -6.71 -2.46
N ASP A 232 -7.22 -7.52 -1.47
CA ASP A 232 -7.54 -7.03 -0.13
C ASP A 232 -7.31 -8.09 0.96
N ASN A 233 -6.37 -7.79 1.86
CA ASN A 233 -6.12 -8.56 3.08
C ASN A 233 -6.80 -7.92 4.30
N GLY A 234 -7.94 -8.48 4.70
CA GLY A 234 -8.74 -8.01 5.85
C GLY A 234 -8.17 -8.35 7.23
N GLN A 235 -6.84 -8.38 7.41
CA GLN A 235 -6.22 -8.59 8.73
C GLN A 235 -6.43 -7.42 9.67
N THR A 236 -6.18 -7.62 10.96
CA THR A 236 -6.18 -6.53 11.94
C THR A 236 -5.06 -5.54 11.62
N LEU A 237 -5.31 -4.25 11.85
CA LEU A 237 -4.36 -3.19 11.51
C LEU A 237 -2.98 -3.38 12.18
N PRO A 238 -2.88 -3.75 13.48
CA PRO A 238 -1.58 -3.99 14.10
C PRO A 238 -0.80 -5.13 13.45
N TYR A 239 -1.49 -6.19 13.03
CA TYR A 239 -0.82 -7.30 12.36
C TYR A 239 -0.37 -6.92 10.94
N LYS A 240 -1.21 -6.19 10.19
CA LYS A 240 -0.94 -5.73 8.82
C LYS A 240 0.33 -4.88 8.67
N TYR A 241 0.71 -4.13 9.71
CA TYR A 241 1.93 -3.32 9.67
C TYR A 241 3.16 -4.08 10.19
N ILE A 242 3.02 -4.90 11.23
CA ILE A 242 4.16 -5.65 11.78
C ILE A 242 4.56 -6.84 10.91
N ASN A 243 3.62 -7.42 10.14
CA ASN A 243 3.88 -8.62 9.33
C ASN A 243 4.92 -8.40 8.23
N THR A 244 5.21 -7.15 7.86
CA THR A 244 6.31 -6.79 6.95
C THR A 244 7.65 -7.40 7.37
N ILE A 245 7.93 -7.43 8.69
CA ILE A 245 9.17 -7.96 9.25
C ILE A 245 9.24 -9.49 9.16
N PRO A 246 8.29 -10.28 9.73
CA PRO A 246 8.28 -11.73 9.56
C PRO A 246 8.26 -12.17 8.10
N ARG A 247 7.52 -11.46 7.23
CA ARG A 247 7.49 -11.78 5.80
C ARG A 247 8.87 -11.62 5.14
N ALA A 248 9.57 -10.53 5.45
CA ALA A 248 10.93 -10.29 4.94
C ALA A 248 11.96 -11.29 5.48
N ILE A 249 11.91 -11.59 6.78
CA ILE A 249 12.87 -12.49 7.43
C ILE A 249 12.63 -13.95 7.02
N PHE A 250 11.38 -14.39 6.96
CA PHE A 250 11.03 -15.80 6.76
C PHE A 250 10.71 -16.18 5.32
N SER A 251 11.03 -15.33 4.35
CA SER A 251 10.82 -15.59 2.92
C SER A 251 9.40 -16.09 2.60
N MET A 252 8.38 -15.54 3.27
CA MET A 252 6.98 -15.88 2.97
C MET A 252 6.49 -15.20 1.66
N TYR A 253 7.32 -15.18 0.61
CA TYR A 253 7.17 -14.40 -0.63
C TYR A 253 7.45 -15.20 -1.91
N ASN A 254 6.79 -14.76 -2.99
CA ASN A 254 7.37 -14.72 -4.34
C ASN A 254 6.90 -13.60 -5.30
N LYS A 255 5.91 -12.72 -4.98
CA LYS A 255 5.43 -11.70 -5.97
C LYS A 255 5.18 -10.30 -5.35
N GLU A 256 6.08 -9.34 -5.65
CA GLU A 256 6.12 -7.96 -5.12
C GLU A 256 4.85 -7.11 -5.36
N VAL A 257 4.13 -7.33 -6.47
CA VAL A 257 3.02 -6.44 -6.86
C VAL A 257 1.79 -6.56 -5.94
N LEU A 258 1.63 -7.68 -5.23
CA LEU A 258 0.49 -7.89 -4.32
C LEU A 258 0.40 -6.84 -3.20
N TYR A 259 1.54 -6.24 -2.82
CA TYR A 259 1.66 -5.58 -1.51
C TYR A 259 1.72 -4.07 -1.52
N LYS A 260 2.04 -3.43 -2.66
CA LYS A 260 2.04 -1.96 -2.76
C LYS A 260 0.66 -1.39 -2.43
N HIS A 261 -0.42 -2.08 -2.83
CA HIS A 261 -1.80 -1.71 -2.49
C HIS A 261 -2.24 -2.10 -1.06
N GLU A 262 -1.70 -3.19 -0.49
CA GLU A 262 -2.03 -3.60 0.88
C GLU A 262 -1.58 -2.53 1.89
N LEU A 263 -0.32 -2.08 1.82
CA LEU A 263 0.21 -1.09 2.77
C LEU A 263 -0.38 0.32 2.61
N GLN A 264 -0.97 0.63 1.46
CA GLN A 264 -1.50 1.95 1.15
C GLN A 264 -2.86 2.28 1.84
N SER A 265 -3.62 1.28 2.29
CA SER A 265 -4.93 1.50 2.93
C SER A 265 -4.92 1.24 4.44
N VAL A 266 -4.65 2.28 5.24
CA VAL A 266 -4.89 2.28 6.70
C VAL A 266 -6.36 1.99 7.02
N TYR A 267 -7.28 2.57 6.24
CA TYR A 267 -8.71 2.33 6.40
C TYR A 267 -9.14 1.11 5.59
N ASN A 268 -9.69 0.12 6.26
CA ASN A 268 -10.24 -1.06 5.63
C ASN A 268 -11.44 -1.59 6.43
N THR A 269 -12.60 -1.67 5.79
CA THR A 269 -13.84 -2.05 6.48
C THR A 269 -13.81 -3.47 7.03
N LYS A 270 -13.19 -4.43 6.33
CA LYS A 270 -13.06 -5.82 6.81
C LYS A 270 -12.15 -5.90 8.04
N SER A 271 -11.01 -5.21 8.00
CA SER A 271 -10.08 -5.09 9.12
C SER A 271 -10.75 -4.48 10.36
N ILE A 272 -11.49 -3.38 10.16
CA ILE A 272 -12.25 -2.72 11.22
C ILE A 272 -13.28 -3.67 11.83
N LEU A 273 -14.09 -4.33 11.01
CA LEU A 273 -15.10 -5.28 11.48
C LEU A 273 -14.48 -6.44 12.26
N LYS A 274 -13.37 -7.01 11.76
CA LYS A 274 -12.61 -8.06 12.44
C LYS A 274 -12.13 -7.60 13.83
N MET A 275 -11.59 -6.39 13.93
CA MET A 275 -11.15 -5.82 15.20
C MET A 275 -12.30 -5.55 16.17
N ILE A 276 -13.48 -5.10 15.69
CA ILE A 276 -14.68 -4.95 16.53
C ILE A 276 -15.10 -6.30 17.11
N ILE A 277 -15.23 -7.33 16.26
CA ILE A 277 -15.65 -8.67 16.68
C ILE A 277 -14.67 -9.24 17.71
N LEU A 278 -13.37 -9.19 17.42
CA LEU A 278 -12.34 -9.66 18.36
C LEU A 278 -12.31 -8.84 19.66
N SER A 279 -12.56 -7.53 19.59
CA SER A 279 -12.66 -6.67 20.78
C SER A 279 -13.78 -7.12 21.70
N ILE A 280 -14.96 -7.46 21.16
CA ILE A 280 -16.09 -7.98 21.94
C ILE A 280 -15.71 -9.31 22.60
N ILE A 281 -15.08 -10.22 21.84
CA ILE A 281 -14.61 -11.52 22.36
C ILE A 281 -13.60 -11.31 23.49
N TYR A 282 -12.59 -10.46 23.29
CA TYR A 282 -11.56 -10.19 24.29
C TYR A 282 -12.09 -9.48 25.52
N PHE A 283 -13.09 -8.61 25.38
CA PHE A 283 -13.78 -8.02 26.51
C PHE A 283 -14.52 -9.07 27.35
N VAL A 284 -15.30 -9.95 26.71
CA VAL A 284 -16.06 -11.01 27.41
C VAL A 284 -15.11 -12.00 28.09
N LEU A 285 -14.11 -12.50 27.37
CA LEU A 285 -13.10 -13.41 27.91
C LEU A 285 -12.29 -12.74 29.02
N GLY A 286 -11.91 -11.47 28.84
CA GLY A 286 -11.14 -10.71 29.82
C GLY A 286 -11.94 -10.48 31.10
N LEU A 287 -13.20 -10.09 30.99
CA LEU A 287 -14.10 -9.93 32.14
C LEU A 287 -14.28 -11.25 32.90
N TYR A 288 -14.55 -12.33 32.17
CA TYR A 288 -14.69 -13.67 32.75
C TYR A 288 -13.40 -14.11 33.47
N ALA A 289 -12.25 -13.97 32.81
CA ALA A 289 -10.95 -14.31 33.37
C ALA A 289 -10.63 -13.47 34.62
N PHE A 290 -10.92 -12.16 34.57
CA PHE A 290 -10.62 -11.23 35.67
C PHE A 290 -11.46 -11.51 36.91
N VAL A 291 -12.77 -11.75 36.74
CA VAL A 291 -13.67 -12.06 37.87
C VAL A 291 -13.21 -13.33 38.58
N ASN A 292 -12.84 -14.36 37.81
CA ASN A 292 -12.41 -15.66 38.32
C ASN A 292 -10.92 -15.73 38.68
N ARG A 293 -10.18 -14.64 38.53
CA ARG A 293 -8.74 -14.60 38.80
C ARG A 293 -8.47 -14.86 40.29
N LYS A 294 -7.56 -15.78 40.56
CA LYS A 294 -6.97 -15.95 41.89
C LYS A 294 -5.97 -14.82 42.14
N MET A 295 -6.28 -14.00 43.13
CA MET A 295 -5.56 -12.76 43.38
C MET A 295 -4.22 -13.00 44.10
N GLU A 296 -4.06 -14.15 44.77
CA GLU A 296 -2.79 -14.58 45.38
C GLU A 296 -1.67 -14.89 44.38
N VAL A 297 -1.96 -14.95 43.07
CA VAL A 297 -1.01 -15.29 41.99
C VAL A 297 -0.17 -14.08 41.57
N ALA A 298 -0.36 -12.91 42.18
CA ALA A 298 0.46 -11.72 41.93
C ALA A 298 1.96 -12.02 42.11
N GLU A 299 2.80 -11.41 41.28
CA GLU A 299 4.28 -11.57 41.25
C GLU A 299 4.79 -12.93 40.73
N SER A 300 3.90 -13.93 40.57
CA SER A 300 4.24 -15.17 39.86
C SER A 300 3.99 -15.04 38.34
N THR A 301 4.83 -15.67 37.51
CA THR A 301 4.70 -15.58 36.04
C THR A 301 3.42 -16.25 35.53
N PHE A 302 3.25 -17.53 35.85
CA PHE A 302 2.03 -18.30 35.66
C PHE A 302 1.81 -19.22 36.84
N LYS A 303 0.55 -19.55 37.12
CA LYS A 303 0.19 -20.48 38.21
C LYS A 303 0.73 -21.90 37.99
N ASN A 304 0.85 -22.34 36.74
CA ASN A 304 1.18 -23.72 36.37
C ASN A 304 2.43 -23.77 35.49
N GLU A 305 3.36 -24.67 35.82
CA GLU A 305 4.55 -24.96 35.02
C GLU A 305 4.24 -25.26 33.56
N HIS A 306 3.20 -26.06 33.30
CA HIS A 306 2.79 -26.42 31.94
C HIS A 306 2.32 -25.20 31.14
N VAL A 307 1.61 -24.27 31.79
CA VAL A 307 1.13 -23.04 31.13
C VAL A 307 2.30 -22.14 30.76
N HIS A 308 3.31 -22.03 31.63
CA HIS A 308 4.54 -21.30 31.35
C HIS A 308 5.25 -21.86 30.11
N GLN A 309 5.45 -23.18 30.05
CA GLN A 309 6.11 -23.82 28.92
C GLN A 309 5.29 -23.67 27.63
N ILE A 310 3.96 -23.82 27.69
CA ILE A 310 3.09 -23.63 26.51
C ILE A 310 3.18 -22.19 25.97
N VAL A 311 3.09 -21.17 26.83
CA VAL A 311 3.18 -19.76 26.41
C VAL A 311 4.55 -19.48 25.78
N LYS A 312 5.62 -20.02 26.36
CA LYS A 312 6.97 -19.94 25.82
C LYS A 312 7.08 -20.60 24.43
N CYS A 313 6.54 -21.80 24.25
CA CYS A 313 6.48 -22.47 22.95
C CYS A 313 5.71 -21.63 21.92
N ILE A 314 4.52 -21.12 22.26
CA ILE A 314 3.71 -20.30 21.33
C ILE A 314 4.44 -19.00 20.97
N THR A 315 5.16 -18.38 21.91
CA THR A 315 5.96 -17.17 21.66
C THR A 315 7.04 -17.43 20.60
N LEU A 316 7.66 -18.61 20.64
CA LEU A 316 8.78 -18.98 19.77
C LEU A 316 8.36 -19.77 18.51
N PHE A 317 7.07 -20.10 18.41
CA PHE A 317 6.50 -20.82 17.29
C PHE A 317 6.73 -20.14 15.93
N PRO A 318 6.51 -18.81 15.76
CA PRO A 318 6.79 -18.15 14.49
C PRO A 318 8.26 -18.24 14.06
N LEU A 319 9.20 -18.17 15.01
CA LEU A 319 10.62 -18.28 14.71
C LEU A 319 10.98 -19.70 14.26
N CYS A 320 10.44 -20.72 14.94
CA CYS A 320 10.68 -22.12 14.60
C CYS A 320 10.05 -22.49 13.24
N LEU A 321 8.78 -22.14 13.02
CA LEU A 321 8.08 -22.39 11.76
C LEU A 321 8.74 -21.63 10.59
N GLY A 322 9.13 -20.38 10.81
CA GLY A 322 9.83 -19.56 9.82
C GLY A 322 11.21 -20.13 9.46
N GLY A 323 11.97 -20.62 10.45
CA GLY A 323 13.23 -21.30 10.20
C GLY A 323 13.09 -22.60 9.40
N ILE A 324 12.07 -23.41 9.71
CA ILE A 324 11.73 -24.63 8.95
C ILE A 324 11.33 -24.28 7.52
N THR A 325 10.52 -23.22 7.36
CA THR A 325 10.08 -22.68 6.08
C THR A 325 11.28 -22.34 5.19
N ILE A 326 12.18 -21.46 5.65
CA ILE A 326 13.36 -21.06 4.87
C ILE A 326 14.21 -22.29 4.53
N ALA A 327 14.47 -23.15 5.51
CA ALA A 327 15.32 -24.32 5.31
C ALA A 327 14.77 -25.23 4.20
N LEU A 328 13.48 -25.55 4.25
CA LEU A 328 12.86 -26.47 3.28
C LEU A 328 12.65 -25.82 1.91
N ASP A 329 12.33 -24.53 1.84
CA ASP A 329 12.19 -23.82 0.57
C ASP A 329 13.55 -23.61 -0.12
N SER A 330 14.64 -23.51 0.66
CA SER A 330 16.02 -23.46 0.14
C SER A 330 16.59 -24.79 -0.35
N ALA A 331 15.80 -25.87 -0.40
CA ALA A 331 16.27 -27.22 -0.70
C ALA A 331 16.96 -27.43 -2.04
N GLN A 332 16.70 -26.55 -3.02
CA GLN A 332 17.37 -26.58 -4.31
C GLN A 332 18.84 -26.13 -4.25
N SER A 333 19.25 -25.41 -3.19
CA SER A 333 20.61 -24.87 -2.99
C SER A 333 21.58 -25.79 -2.22
N GLY A 334 21.13 -26.96 -1.75
CA GLY A 334 21.94 -27.89 -0.95
C GLY A 334 22.27 -27.42 0.48
N ALA A 335 21.84 -26.23 0.92
CA ALA A 335 22.16 -25.63 2.22
C ALA A 335 21.11 -25.88 3.34
N VAL A 336 20.12 -26.74 3.10
CA VAL A 336 18.96 -27.00 4.00
C VAL A 336 19.36 -27.28 5.44
N SER A 337 20.33 -28.19 5.62
CA SER A 337 20.73 -28.67 6.94
C SER A 337 21.39 -27.55 7.75
N THR A 338 22.22 -26.72 7.13
CA THR A 338 22.92 -25.61 7.80
C THR A 338 21.95 -24.52 8.24
N ILE A 339 21.02 -24.10 7.38
CA ILE A 339 20.04 -23.05 7.70
C ILE A 339 19.11 -23.53 8.83
N LEU A 340 18.61 -24.77 8.74
CA LEU A 340 17.75 -25.34 9.78
C LEU A 340 18.45 -25.39 11.14
N LEU A 341 19.72 -25.83 11.17
CA LEU A 341 20.51 -25.91 12.40
C LEU A 341 20.72 -24.54 13.04
N ILE A 342 21.00 -23.50 12.24
CA ILE A 342 21.15 -22.12 12.74
C ILE A 342 19.83 -21.64 13.39
N PHE A 343 18.70 -21.80 12.71
CA PHE A 343 17.41 -21.36 13.27
C PHE A 343 17.00 -22.16 14.51
N LEU A 344 17.26 -23.47 14.54
CA LEU A 344 17.04 -24.29 15.74
C LEU A 344 17.94 -23.85 16.90
N ALA A 345 19.21 -23.55 16.63
CA ALA A 345 20.15 -23.06 17.64
C ALA A 345 19.72 -21.69 18.20
N ILE A 346 19.30 -20.76 17.34
CA ILE A 346 18.76 -19.45 17.76
C ILE A 346 17.49 -19.67 18.59
N THR A 347 16.55 -20.50 18.11
CA THR A 347 15.31 -20.78 18.83
C THR A 347 15.59 -21.40 20.20
N LEU A 348 16.51 -22.36 20.29
CA LEU A 348 16.92 -22.99 21.55
C LEU A 348 17.60 -21.99 22.50
N THR A 349 18.42 -21.08 21.96
CA THR A 349 19.09 -20.03 22.74
C THR A 349 18.05 -19.10 23.36
N ILE A 350 17.12 -18.57 22.56
CA ILE A 350 16.05 -17.69 23.06
C ILE A 350 15.12 -18.45 24.01
N TYR A 351 14.82 -19.72 23.73
CA TYR A 351 14.06 -20.59 24.62
C TYR A 351 14.76 -20.71 25.98
N SER A 352 16.08 -20.90 26.02
CA SER A 352 16.82 -20.99 27.28
C SER A 352 16.86 -19.66 28.03
N VAL A 353 17.09 -18.56 27.30
CA VAL A 353 17.13 -17.18 27.85
C VAL A 353 15.78 -16.76 28.42
N TYR A 354 14.65 -17.21 27.85
CA TYR A 354 13.31 -16.88 28.34
C TYR A 354 13.12 -17.26 29.82
N ASP A 355 13.59 -18.44 30.25
CA ASP A 355 13.48 -18.88 31.65
C ASP A 355 14.39 -18.07 32.59
N LEU A 356 15.59 -17.70 32.11
CA LEU A 356 16.51 -16.82 32.85
C LEU A 356 15.90 -15.42 33.07
N ILE A 357 15.21 -14.87 32.06
CA ILE A 357 14.58 -13.56 32.16
C ILE A 357 13.31 -13.61 33.03
N THR A 358 12.45 -14.61 32.82
CA THR A 358 11.11 -14.65 33.44
C THR A 358 11.07 -15.28 34.83
N ARG A 359 12.02 -16.16 35.15
CA ARG A 359 12.07 -16.89 36.42
C ARG A 359 13.38 -16.74 37.17
N ARG A 360 14.43 -16.19 36.53
CA ARG A 360 15.80 -16.10 37.08
C ARG A 360 16.39 -17.44 37.52
N ASN A 361 15.85 -18.54 36.98
CA ASN A 361 16.26 -19.92 37.25
C ASN A 361 15.94 -20.77 36.00
N SER A 362 16.72 -21.82 35.75
CA SER A 362 16.61 -22.70 34.59
C SER A 362 15.40 -23.64 34.61
N GLY A 363 14.65 -23.68 35.72
CA GLY A 363 13.47 -24.53 35.87
C GLY A 363 13.82 -26.02 35.77
N ASN A 364 12.85 -26.85 35.37
CA ASN A 364 13.09 -28.27 35.16
C ASN A 364 13.57 -28.51 33.72
N PHE A 365 14.88 -28.78 33.57
CA PHE A 365 15.52 -28.98 32.27
C PHE A 365 14.83 -30.07 31.42
N MET A 366 14.52 -31.24 31.99
CA MET A 366 13.90 -32.34 31.27
C MET A 366 12.52 -31.98 30.73
N LYS A 367 11.70 -31.30 31.55
CA LYS A 367 10.39 -30.80 31.09
C LYS A 367 10.56 -29.77 29.98
N SER A 368 11.47 -28.82 30.16
CA SER A 368 11.76 -27.76 29.18
C SER A 368 12.19 -28.35 27.83
N ALA A 369 13.02 -29.40 27.83
CA ALA A 369 13.45 -30.12 26.64
C ALA A 369 12.30 -30.84 25.91
N ILE A 370 11.40 -31.51 26.64
CA ILE A 370 10.20 -32.15 26.04
C ILE A 370 9.33 -31.12 25.33
N TYR A 371 9.08 -29.97 25.96
CA TYR A 371 8.28 -28.90 25.36
C TYR A 371 8.97 -28.26 24.15
N PHE A 372 10.29 -28.15 24.16
CA PHE A 372 11.05 -27.70 22.98
C PHE A 372 10.95 -28.68 21.82
N LEU A 373 11.06 -29.99 22.07
CA LEU A 373 10.85 -31.01 21.03
C LEU A 373 9.43 -30.97 20.47
N LEU A 374 8.42 -30.77 21.33
CA LEU A 374 7.03 -30.59 20.91
C LEU A 374 6.86 -29.32 20.05
N LEU A 375 7.53 -28.21 20.37
CA LEU A 375 7.53 -26.99 19.56
C LEU A 375 8.05 -27.27 18.14
N VAL A 376 9.17 -27.96 18.02
CA VAL A 376 9.77 -28.32 16.72
C VAL A 376 8.81 -29.24 15.95
N LEU A 377 8.29 -30.29 16.60
CA LEU A 377 7.35 -31.23 15.97
C LEU A 377 6.08 -30.53 15.47
N VAL A 378 5.45 -29.69 16.30
CA VAL A 378 4.24 -28.94 15.90
C VAL A 378 4.55 -27.98 14.76
N SER A 379 5.74 -27.37 14.72
CA SER A 379 6.14 -26.49 13.62
C SER A 379 6.34 -27.27 12.32
N ILE A 380 6.97 -28.45 12.36
CA ILE A 380 7.10 -29.34 11.19
C ILE A 380 5.73 -29.80 10.70
N LEU A 381 4.85 -30.24 11.61
CA LEU A 381 3.49 -30.67 11.25
C LEU A 381 2.66 -29.52 10.66
N THR A 382 2.82 -28.31 11.20
CA THR A 382 2.14 -27.12 10.65
C THR A 382 2.66 -26.79 9.25
N PHE A 383 3.97 -26.89 9.03
CA PHE A 383 4.56 -26.75 7.70
C PHE A 383 4.02 -27.80 6.73
N ALA A 384 4.15 -29.09 7.07
CA ALA A 384 3.74 -30.18 6.20
C ALA A 384 2.23 -30.14 5.90
N GLY A 385 1.40 -29.90 6.92
CA GLY A 385 -0.04 -29.74 6.77
C GLY A 385 -0.42 -28.51 5.95
N GLY A 386 0.24 -27.37 6.19
CA GLY A 386 0.04 -26.14 5.43
C GLY A 386 0.37 -26.32 3.94
N THR A 387 1.51 -26.93 3.63
CA THR A 387 1.92 -27.23 2.25
C THR A 387 1.01 -28.25 1.58
N ALA A 388 0.61 -29.33 2.27
CA ALA A 388 -0.31 -30.32 1.71
C ALA A 388 -1.68 -29.72 1.38
N LEU A 389 -2.23 -28.89 2.28
CA LEU A 389 -3.48 -28.17 2.03
C LEU A 389 -3.33 -27.16 0.89
N ALA A 390 -2.23 -26.42 0.86
CA ALA A 390 -1.96 -25.45 -0.19
C ALA A 390 -1.82 -26.09 -1.57
N ASN A 391 -1.07 -27.18 -1.70
CA ASN A 391 -0.91 -27.90 -2.97
C ASN A 391 -2.24 -28.47 -3.48
N ASN A 392 -3.10 -28.97 -2.59
CA ASN A 392 -4.44 -29.44 -2.95
C ASN A 392 -5.33 -28.28 -3.42
N GLU A 393 -5.21 -27.10 -2.81
CA GLU A 393 -5.95 -25.91 -3.25
C GLU A 393 -5.43 -25.35 -4.59
N ALA A 394 -4.11 -25.27 -4.77
CA ALA A 394 -3.50 -24.68 -5.96
C ALA A 394 -3.65 -25.56 -7.20
N SER A 395 -3.62 -26.88 -7.06
CA SER A 395 -3.76 -27.83 -8.19
C SER A 395 -5.20 -27.98 -8.70
N LYS A 396 -6.16 -27.20 -8.19
CA LYS A 396 -7.54 -27.30 -8.62
C LYS A 396 -7.69 -26.81 -10.06
N THR A 397 -8.26 -27.61 -10.94
CA THR A 397 -8.67 -27.15 -12.28
C THR A 397 -10.09 -26.58 -12.22
N ILE A 398 -10.32 -25.41 -12.82
CA ILE A 398 -11.67 -24.88 -13.00
C ILE A 398 -12.21 -25.37 -14.35
N GLU A 399 -13.30 -26.11 -14.28
CA GLU A 399 -14.04 -26.51 -15.47
C GLU A 399 -14.88 -25.35 -16.01
N ARG A 400 -15.00 -25.27 -17.33
CA ARG A 400 -15.80 -24.25 -18.03
C ARG A 400 -17.25 -24.22 -17.53
N GLU A 401 -17.78 -25.40 -17.22
CA GLU A 401 -19.15 -25.59 -16.74
C GLU A 401 -19.38 -25.00 -15.33
N ASP A 402 -18.33 -24.85 -14.53
CA ASP A 402 -18.43 -24.30 -13.18
C ASP A 402 -18.46 -22.76 -13.16
N VAL A 403 -18.13 -22.13 -14.29
CA VAL A 403 -18.08 -20.68 -14.43
C VAL A 403 -19.49 -20.10 -14.49
N ALA A 404 -19.81 -19.22 -13.53
CA ALA A 404 -21.07 -18.49 -13.50
C ALA A 404 -20.98 -17.14 -14.22
N ALA A 405 -19.81 -16.51 -14.22
CA ALA A 405 -19.53 -15.26 -14.92
C ALA A 405 -18.02 -15.00 -15.01
N ILE A 406 -17.63 -14.14 -15.95
CA ILE A 406 -16.28 -13.61 -16.09
C ILE A 406 -16.29 -12.08 -15.99
N GLY A 407 -15.22 -11.48 -15.51
CA GLY A 407 -14.97 -10.03 -15.52
C GLY A 407 -13.66 -9.79 -16.26
N ILE A 408 -13.59 -8.72 -17.04
CA ILE A 408 -12.47 -8.46 -17.96
C ILE A 408 -12.05 -7.00 -17.81
N GLN A 409 -10.74 -6.76 -17.79
CA GLN A 409 -10.12 -5.44 -17.93
C GLN A 409 -9.13 -5.52 -19.11
N PRO A 410 -9.50 -5.03 -20.30
CA PRO A 410 -8.79 -5.35 -21.54
C PRO A 410 -7.53 -4.50 -21.78
N ASN A 411 -7.37 -3.35 -21.11
CA ASN A 411 -6.19 -2.48 -21.24
C ASN A 411 -5.18 -2.58 -20.09
N ASN A 412 -5.38 -3.50 -19.14
CA ASN A 412 -4.50 -3.62 -17.97
C ASN A 412 -4.29 -5.10 -17.64
N SER A 413 -3.14 -5.40 -17.06
CA SER A 413 -2.84 -6.69 -16.43
C SER A 413 -2.75 -6.55 -14.91
N LEU A 414 -3.04 -7.63 -14.18
CA LEU A 414 -2.74 -7.75 -12.75
C LEU A 414 -1.22 -7.67 -12.60
N GLY A 415 -0.71 -6.71 -11.84
CA GLY A 415 0.73 -6.46 -11.79
C GLY A 415 1.15 -5.08 -12.27
N SER A 416 0.28 -4.38 -13.00
CA SER A 416 0.55 -3.00 -13.44
C SER A 416 0.63 -2.03 -12.25
N THR A 417 1.46 -0.99 -12.40
CA THR A 417 1.75 0.00 -11.36
C THR A 417 0.60 0.96 -11.09
N GLU A 418 -0.27 1.20 -12.09
CA GLU A 418 -1.39 2.17 -11.98
C GLU A 418 -2.72 1.68 -12.60
N PRO A 419 -3.31 0.54 -12.16
CA PRO A 419 -4.46 -0.02 -12.87
C PRO A 419 -5.80 0.57 -12.42
N ASN A 420 -6.56 1.03 -13.41
CA ASN A 420 -8.00 1.19 -13.27
C ASN A 420 -8.69 -0.16 -13.56
N PHE A 421 -9.10 -0.90 -12.52
CA PHE A 421 -9.77 -2.21 -12.64
C PHE A 421 -11.31 -2.15 -12.53
N ASN A 422 -11.93 -1.01 -12.85
CA ASN A 422 -13.37 -0.82 -12.67
C ASN A 422 -14.24 -1.87 -13.38
N ALA A 423 -13.85 -2.29 -14.58
CA ALA A 423 -14.63 -3.23 -15.38
C ALA A 423 -14.51 -4.68 -14.91
N LEU A 424 -13.42 -5.01 -14.19
CA LEU A 424 -13.17 -6.36 -13.65
C LEU A 424 -14.26 -6.82 -12.68
N GLY A 425 -14.92 -5.85 -12.01
CA GLY A 425 -16.05 -6.09 -11.12
C GLY A 425 -17.34 -6.57 -11.84
N TYR A 426 -17.50 -6.25 -13.11
CA TYR A 426 -18.70 -6.58 -13.90
C TYR A 426 -18.79 -8.07 -14.20
N LYS A 427 -20.01 -8.62 -14.19
CA LYS A 427 -20.27 -10.07 -14.36
C LYS A 427 -20.80 -10.35 -15.76
N ILE A 428 -19.90 -10.61 -16.69
CA ILE A 428 -20.19 -11.04 -18.06
C ILE A 428 -20.60 -12.51 -18.03
N LYS A 429 -21.75 -12.83 -18.63
CA LYS A 429 -22.28 -14.19 -18.75
C LYS A 429 -22.32 -14.71 -20.20
N ASP A 430 -21.76 -13.92 -21.11
CA ASP A 430 -21.69 -14.27 -22.52
C ASP A 430 -20.79 -15.49 -22.71
N LYS A 431 -21.34 -16.55 -23.31
CA LYS A 431 -20.62 -17.81 -23.51
C LYS A 431 -19.46 -17.64 -24.49
N GLU A 432 -19.61 -16.84 -25.53
CA GLU A 432 -18.57 -16.64 -26.54
C GLU A 432 -17.33 -15.97 -25.92
N ILE A 433 -17.54 -15.03 -24.99
CA ILE A 433 -16.45 -14.40 -24.24
C ILE A 433 -15.79 -15.41 -23.29
N ILE A 434 -16.57 -16.21 -22.57
CA ILE A 434 -16.04 -17.24 -21.67
C ILE A 434 -15.19 -18.24 -22.47
N ASP A 435 -15.71 -18.75 -23.58
CA ASP A 435 -15.02 -19.71 -24.44
C ASP A 435 -13.71 -19.12 -24.98
N LEU A 436 -13.73 -17.88 -25.49
CA LEU A 436 -12.54 -17.20 -26.00
C LEU A 436 -11.42 -17.11 -24.96
N ILE A 437 -11.76 -16.83 -23.70
CA ILE A 437 -10.79 -16.74 -22.61
C ILE A 437 -10.24 -18.13 -22.25
N PHE A 438 -11.11 -19.14 -22.12
CA PHE A 438 -10.69 -20.49 -21.77
C PHE A 438 -9.92 -21.21 -22.89
N ASP A 439 -10.14 -20.84 -24.15
CA ASP A 439 -9.38 -21.37 -25.28
C ASP A 439 -7.96 -20.75 -25.35
N ASN A 440 -7.81 -19.51 -24.88
CA ASN A 440 -6.50 -18.84 -24.79
C ASN A 440 -5.68 -19.23 -23.57
N VAL A 441 -6.34 -19.72 -22.53
CA VAL A 441 -5.76 -20.02 -21.22
C VAL A 441 -4.58 -21.01 -21.25
N ASN A 442 -4.56 -21.95 -22.20
CA ASN A 442 -3.48 -22.95 -22.35
C ASN A 442 -2.78 -22.86 -23.72
N LYS A 443 -3.02 -21.76 -24.44
CA LYS A 443 -2.50 -21.57 -25.80
C LYS A 443 -1.04 -21.13 -25.73
N ARG A 444 -0.23 -21.66 -26.66
CA ARG A 444 1.15 -21.21 -26.87
C ARG A 444 1.18 -20.00 -27.80
N ILE A 445 1.95 -18.99 -27.44
CA ILE A 445 1.99 -17.69 -28.14
C ILE A 445 3.45 -17.40 -28.51
N LYS A 446 3.67 -17.01 -29.78
CA LYS A 446 5.00 -16.90 -30.40
C LYS A 446 5.81 -15.64 -30.05
N SER A 447 5.16 -14.56 -29.62
CA SER A 447 5.83 -13.30 -29.28
C SER A 447 4.93 -12.38 -28.47
N ASP A 448 5.53 -11.59 -27.59
CA ASP A 448 4.87 -10.53 -26.83
C ASP A 448 4.23 -9.48 -27.75
N GLU A 449 4.93 -9.06 -28.81
CA GLU A 449 4.50 -7.99 -29.74
C GLU A 449 3.20 -8.31 -30.50
N GLN A 450 2.87 -9.59 -30.64
CA GLN A 450 1.68 -10.06 -31.37
C GLN A 450 0.49 -10.37 -30.45
N SER A 451 0.58 -9.97 -29.19
CA SER A 451 -0.40 -10.34 -28.19
C SER A 451 -0.61 -9.28 -27.12
N THR A 452 -1.77 -9.32 -26.47
CA THR A 452 -2.14 -8.41 -25.39
C THR A 452 -2.42 -9.20 -24.12
N LEU A 453 -1.80 -8.79 -23.02
CA LEU A 453 -2.04 -9.35 -21.69
C LEU A 453 -3.17 -8.59 -21.00
N ILE A 454 -4.22 -9.31 -20.59
CA ILE A 454 -5.40 -8.72 -19.96
C ILE A 454 -5.67 -9.32 -18.58
N ALA A 455 -6.20 -8.51 -17.66
CA ALA A 455 -6.67 -8.97 -16.36
C ALA A 455 -8.09 -9.55 -16.45
N THR A 456 -8.26 -10.71 -15.84
CA THR A 456 -9.50 -11.49 -15.88
C THR A 456 -9.90 -11.92 -14.48
N ARG A 457 -11.21 -11.93 -14.21
CA ARG A 457 -11.81 -12.47 -12.98
C ARG A 457 -12.84 -13.53 -13.33
N ILE A 458 -12.72 -14.73 -12.80
CA ILE A 458 -13.77 -15.76 -12.89
C ILE A 458 -14.57 -15.81 -11.58
N SER A 459 -15.89 -15.86 -11.70
CA SER A 459 -16.81 -16.18 -10.60
C SER A 459 -17.44 -17.55 -10.85
N LEU A 460 -17.26 -18.47 -9.92
CA LEU A 460 -17.83 -19.82 -9.99
C LEU A 460 -19.25 -19.88 -9.42
N LYS A 461 -20.00 -20.90 -9.80
CA LYS A 461 -21.36 -21.19 -9.30
C LYS A 461 -21.42 -21.39 -7.78
N ASN A 462 -20.35 -21.91 -7.18
CA ASN A 462 -20.23 -22.10 -5.73
C ASN A 462 -19.90 -20.81 -4.96
N GLY A 463 -19.78 -19.66 -5.65
CA GLY A 463 -19.45 -18.37 -5.06
C GLY A 463 -17.96 -18.05 -4.96
N ALA A 464 -17.06 -18.99 -5.30
CA ALA A 464 -15.62 -18.73 -5.35
C ALA A 464 -15.27 -17.75 -6.48
N THR A 465 -14.21 -16.98 -6.30
CA THR A 465 -13.75 -15.99 -7.29
C THR A 465 -12.23 -16.03 -7.41
N TYR A 466 -11.73 -15.96 -8.65
CA TYR A 466 -10.31 -16.07 -9.01
C TYR A 466 -9.91 -14.95 -9.97
N TYR A 467 -8.66 -14.47 -9.93
CA TYR A 467 -8.17 -13.29 -10.67
C TYR A 467 -6.83 -13.55 -11.36
N PHE A 468 -6.79 -13.68 -12.67
CA PHE A 468 -5.59 -14.09 -13.40
C PHE A 468 -5.39 -13.24 -14.65
N ASN A 469 -4.17 -13.27 -15.19
CA ASN A 469 -3.89 -12.66 -16.47
C ASN A 469 -4.06 -13.69 -17.59
N VAL A 470 -4.55 -13.24 -18.74
CA VAL A 470 -4.68 -14.05 -19.96
C VAL A 470 -4.09 -13.27 -21.10
N ARG A 471 -3.28 -13.93 -21.92
CA ARG A 471 -2.73 -13.33 -23.13
C ARG A 471 -3.58 -13.74 -24.34
N LEU A 472 -3.99 -12.78 -25.15
CA LEU A 472 -4.72 -13.03 -26.40
C LEU A 472 -3.87 -12.53 -27.56
N ILE A 473 -3.78 -13.29 -28.64
CA ILE A 473 -3.19 -12.78 -29.88
C ILE A 473 -4.06 -11.63 -30.45
N ASN A 474 -3.44 -10.73 -31.21
CA ASN A 474 -4.10 -9.48 -31.65
C ASN A 474 -5.49 -9.70 -32.32
N SER A 475 -5.63 -10.73 -33.16
CA SER A 475 -6.92 -11.03 -33.80
C SER A 475 -8.01 -11.48 -32.82
N GLU A 476 -7.65 -12.25 -31.79
CA GLU A 476 -8.56 -12.70 -30.73
C GLU A 476 -8.87 -11.58 -29.74
N TYR A 477 -7.89 -10.71 -29.47
CA TYR A 477 -8.08 -9.49 -28.70
C TYR A 477 -9.05 -8.53 -29.39
N ASP A 478 -8.92 -8.30 -30.70
CA ASP A 478 -9.86 -7.50 -31.49
C ASP A 478 -11.27 -8.12 -31.47
N LYS A 479 -11.36 -9.45 -31.56
CA LYS A 479 -12.64 -10.16 -31.40
C LYS A 479 -13.24 -9.91 -30.02
N LEU A 480 -12.45 -10.02 -28.95
CA LEU A 480 -12.88 -9.75 -27.59
C LEU A 480 -13.41 -8.32 -27.45
N LEU A 481 -12.68 -7.32 -27.93
CA LEU A 481 -13.09 -5.91 -27.85
C LEU A 481 -14.43 -5.67 -28.56
N ASN A 482 -14.64 -6.29 -29.72
CA ASN A 482 -15.91 -6.20 -30.44
C ASN A 482 -17.08 -6.82 -29.67
N LEU A 483 -16.87 -7.94 -28.98
CA LEU A 483 -17.88 -8.56 -28.11
C LEU A 483 -18.19 -7.67 -26.90
N LEU A 484 -17.15 -7.15 -26.23
CA LEU A 484 -17.30 -6.25 -25.08
C LEU A 484 -18.03 -4.95 -25.45
N ASN A 485 -17.77 -4.39 -26.64
CA ASN A 485 -18.41 -3.17 -27.11
C ASN A 485 -19.92 -3.33 -27.38
N LYS A 486 -20.41 -4.56 -27.58
CA LYS A 486 -21.85 -4.85 -27.72
C LYS A 486 -22.58 -4.81 -26.37
N ASP A 487 -21.88 -5.08 -25.26
CA ASP A 487 -22.46 -4.98 -23.91
C ASP A 487 -22.40 -3.54 -23.41
N LYS A 488 -23.54 -2.84 -23.52
CA LYS A 488 -23.69 -1.46 -23.04
C LYS A 488 -23.40 -1.32 -21.54
N LYS A 489 -23.82 -2.30 -20.71
CA LYS A 489 -23.61 -2.24 -19.26
C LYS A 489 -22.15 -2.46 -18.90
N TYR A 490 -21.44 -3.30 -19.65
CA TYR A 490 -19.99 -3.42 -19.54
C TYR A 490 -19.30 -2.10 -19.89
N THR A 491 -19.70 -1.49 -21.00
CA THR A 491 -19.18 -0.20 -21.46
C THR A 491 -19.38 0.90 -20.40
N ASP A 492 -20.57 0.97 -19.80
CA ASP A 492 -20.86 1.91 -18.70
C ASP A 492 -19.95 1.67 -17.48
N LYS A 493 -19.59 0.41 -17.20
CA LYS A 493 -18.65 0.06 -16.12
C LYS A 493 -17.21 0.41 -16.43
N LEU A 494 -16.76 0.23 -17.67
CA LEU A 494 -15.43 0.64 -18.11
C LEU A 494 -15.25 2.16 -18.05
N LYS A 495 -16.31 2.90 -18.42
CA LYS A 495 -16.35 4.38 -18.39
C LYS A 495 -16.58 4.97 -17.00
N TYR A 496 -16.98 4.14 -16.02
CA TYR A 496 -17.35 4.64 -14.71
C TYR A 496 -16.16 5.32 -14.04
N LEU A 497 -16.34 6.59 -13.67
CA LEU A 497 -15.47 7.33 -12.78
C LEU A 497 -16.32 7.96 -11.66
N PRO A 498 -15.87 7.93 -10.40
CA PRO A 498 -16.62 8.50 -9.29
C PRO A 498 -16.38 10.03 -9.21
N TYR A 499 -16.85 10.76 -10.22
CA TYR A 499 -16.62 12.21 -10.40
C TYR A 499 -16.88 13.04 -9.12
N ASP A 500 -18.00 12.81 -8.45
CA ASP A 500 -18.38 13.56 -7.23
C ASP A 500 -17.48 13.28 -6.01
N SER A 501 -16.65 12.23 -6.08
CA SER A 501 -15.71 11.83 -5.02
C SER A 501 -14.25 12.19 -5.34
N VAL A 502 -14.01 12.83 -6.50
CA VAL A 502 -12.69 13.37 -6.85
C VAL A 502 -12.43 14.59 -5.97
N TYR A 503 -11.32 14.56 -5.25
CA TYR A 503 -10.89 15.67 -4.39
C TYR A 503 -9.59 16.33 -4.89
N GLY A 504 -9.00 15.79 -5.96
CA GLY A 504 -7.76 16.26 -6.54
C GLY A 504 -7.55 15.73 -7.94
N ILE A 505 -6.94 16.54 -8.81
CA ILE A 505 -6.46 16.12 -10.12
C ILE A 505 -5.01 16.60 -10.27
N ARG A 506 -4.15 15.71 -10.77
CA ARG A 506 -2.78 16.01 -11.20
C ARG A 506 -2.65 15.66 -12.68
N ALA A 507 -2.16 16.59 -13.50
CA ALA A 507 -1.68 16.28 -14.85
C ALA A 507 -0.18 16.65 -14.91
N GLY A 508 0.66 15.67 -15.24
CA GLY A 508 2.11 15.76 -15.14
C GLY A 508 2.60 16.08 -13.74
N ASN A 509 3.58 16.97 -13.62
CA ASN A 509 4.09 17.46 -12.34
C ASN A 509 3.37 18.73 -11.85
N SER A 510 2.31 19.15 -12.53
CA SER A 510 1.60 20.39 -12.25
C SER A 510 0.31 20.14 -11.48
N TYR A 511 -0.01 21.11 -10.63
CA TYR A 511 -1.16 21.09 -9.74
C TYR A 511 -2.06 22.25 -10.08
N PHE A 512 -3.34 21.96 -10.18
CA PHE A 512 -4.32 22.90 -10.66
C PHE A 512 -5.15 23.45 -9.51
N ASP A 513 -5.61 24.70 -9.64
CA ASP A 513 -6.64 25.24 -8.76
C ASP A 513 -7.97 24.50 -8.96
N LYS A 514 -8.92 24.74 -8.06
CA LYS A 514 -10.20 24.02 -8.08
C LYS A 514 -10.98 24.25 -9.38
N GLU A 515 -10.97 25.46 -9.92
CA GLU A 515 -11.68 25.80 -11.16
C GLU A 515 -11.12 25.01 -12.36
N SER A 516 -9.79 24.96 -12.46
CA SER A 516 -9.10 24.19 -13.49
C SER A 516 -9.34 22.69 -13.34
N GLN A 517 -9.38 22.16 -12.11
CA GLN A 517 -9.73 20.76 -11.86
C GLN A 517 -11.17 20.46 -12.29
N ASP A 518 -12.13 21.34 -11.99
CA ASP A 518 -13.54 21.16 -12.36
C ASP A 518 -13.72 21.15 -13.89
N GLU A 519 -12.99 22.00 -14.64
CA GLU A 519 -13.03 22.01 -16.10
C GLU A 519 -12.38 20.75 -16.71
N ILE A 520 -11.22 20.31 -16.20
CA ILE A 520 -10.60 19.04 -16.63
C ILE A 520 -11.57 17.87 -16.39
N LEU A 521 -12.22 17.82 -15.23
CA LEU A 521 -13.17 16.76 -14.89
C LEU A 521 -14.37 16.74 -15.84
N LYS A 522 -14.87 17.92 -16.23
CA LYS A 522 -15.92 18.09 -17.23
C LYS A 522 -15.48 17.62 -18.61
N LEU A 523 -14.30 18.01 -19.07
CA LEU A 523 -13.75 17.57 -20.37
C LEU A 523 -13.54 16.05 -20.41
N ILE A 524 -13.10 15.43 -19.30
CA ILE A 524 -13.02 13.97 -19.17
C ILE A 524 -14.39 13.33 -19.31
N LYS A 525 -15.40 13.88 -18.62
CA LYS A 525 -16.79 13.37 -18.68
C LYS A 525 -17.36 13.45 -20.09
N GLU A 526 -17.08 14.52 -20.83
CA GLU A 526 -17.43 14.68 -22.24
C GLU A 526 -16.72 13.63 -23.11
N GLY A 527 -15.40 13.45 -22.94
CA GLY A 527 -14.61 12.49 -23.72
C GLY A 527 -15.09 11.04 -23.59
N TYR A 528 -15.47 10.61 -22.38
CA TYR A 528 -16.01 9.27 -22.17
C TYR A 528 -17.44 9.08 -22.68
N LYS A 529 -18.26 10.15 -22.72
CA LYS A 529 -19.66 10.06 -23.16
C LYS A 529 -19.78 9.56 -24.59
N GLU A 530 -18.87 9.99 -25.47
CA GLU A 530 -18.96 9.80 -26.91
C GLU A 530 -18.14 8.59 -27.44
N LYS A 531 -17.17 8.09 -26.65
CA LYS A 531 -16.24 7.04 -27.10
C LYS A 531 -16.75 5.61 -26.90
N SER A 532 -16.51 4.72 -27.84
CA SER A 532 -16.76 3.27 -27.70
C SER A 532 -15.71 2.60 -26.79
N VAL A 533 -15.88 1.31 -26.45
CA VAL A 533 -14.84 0.55 -25.73
C VAL A 533 -13.53 0.61 -26.51
N ILE A 534 -13.57 0.37 -27.82
CA ILE A 534 -12.40 0.37 -28.68
C ILE A 534 -11.70 1.74 -28.68
N ASP A 535 -12.47 2.83 -28.75
CA ASP A 535 -11.90 4.19 -28.75
C ASP A 535 -11.23 4.56 -27.42
N ILE A 536 -11.76 4.04 -26.29
CA ILE A 536 -11.15 4.21 -24.98
C ILE A 536 -9.83 3.44 -24.92
N ILE A 537 -9.81 2.19 -25.37
CA ILE A 537 -8.62 1.35 -25.34
C ILE A 537 -7.53 1.94 -26.23
N LYS A 538 -7.86 2.35 -27.45
CA LYS A 538 -6.92 3.04 -28.35
C LYS A 538 -6.39 4.35 -27.77
N ALA A 539 -7.22 5.11 -27.05
CA ALA A 539 -6.77 6.33 -26.38
C ALA A 539 -5.91 6.04 -25.13
N THR A 540 -5.94 4.81 -24.59
CA THR A 540 -5.14 4.40 -23.43
C THR A 540 -3.81 3.77 -23.87
N TYR A 541 -3.81 3.01 -24.97
CA TYR A 541 -2.62 2.47 -25.63
C TYR A 541 -1.95 3.56 -26.47
N VAL A 542 -1.10 4.35 -25.83
CA VAL A 542 -0.08 5.13 -26.54
C VAL A 542 1.25 4.54 -26.09
N ASP A 543 2.00 3.92 -27.01
CA ASP A 543 3.28 3.22 -26.80
C ASP A 543 4.43 4.11 -26.27
N ASN A 544 4.15 5.35 -25.86
CA ASN A 544 5.20 6.29 -25.50
C ASN A 544 5.37 6.31 -23.97
N TYR A 545 6.46 5.68 -23.52
CA TYR A 545 7.02 5.76 -22.16
C TYR A 545 7.23 7.19 -21.64
N GLU A 546 7.09 8.20 -22.50
CA GLU A 546 7.74 9.51 -22.32
C GLU A 546 6.74 10.67 -22.17
N MET A 547 5.49 10.50 -22.65
CA MET A 547 4.38 11.43 -22.39
C MET A 547 3.50 11.03 -21.19
N GLU A 548 3.90 10.00 -20.44
CA GLU A 548 3.20 9.51 -19.25
C GLU A 548 2.86 10.62 -18.25
N ASP A 549 3.59 11.72 -18.22
CA ASP A 549 3.26 12.83 -17.32
C ASP A 549 2.12 13.71 -17.86
N ILE A 550 2.20 14.26 -19.08
CA ILE A 550 1.26 15.33 -19.54
C ILE A 550 -0.02 14.74 -20.14
N ALA A 551 0.08 13.58 -20.81
CA ALA A 551 -1.07 12.89 -21.36
C ALA A 551 -1.83 12.07 -20.30
N SER A 552 -1.31 11.98 -19.07
CA SER A 552 -1.94 11.24 -17.98
C SER A 552 -2.51 12.17 -16.91
N ASN A 553 -3.81 12.04 -16.66
CA ASN A 553 -4.49 12.73 -15.59
C ASN A 553 -4.73 11.75 -14.45
N LYS A 554 -4.15 12.02 -13.29
CA LYS A 554 -4.34 11.25 -12.05
C LYS A 554 -5.45 11.91 -11.24
N LEU A 555 -6.60 11.25 -11.18
CA LEU A 555 -7.76 11.67 -10.41
C LEU A 555 -7.70 11.00 -9.03
N TYR A 556 -7.50 11.81 -8.00
CA TYR A 556 -7.46 11.38 -6.61
C TYR A 556 -8.89 11.30 -6.08
N VAL A 557 -9.32 10.08 -5.78
CA VAL A 557 -10.65 9.79 -5.25
C VAL A 557 -10.52 9.22 -3.86
N TYR A 558 -11.38 9.67 -2.95
CA TYR A 558 -11.44 9.12 -1.61
C TYR A 558 -12.66 8.21 -1.43
N LYS A 559 -12.46 6.89 -1.53
CA LYS A 559 -13.51 5.88 -1.33
C LYS A 559 -12.94 4.69 -0.55
N ASN A 560 -13.14 4.70 0.77
CA ASN A 560 -12.53 3.74 1.71
C ASN A 560 -10.99 3.70 1.66
N GLY A 561 -10.37 4.83 1.30
CA GLY A 561 -8.95 4.92 0.97
C GLY A 561 -8.75 5.85 -0.22
N VAL A 562 -7.51 6.26 -0.46
CA VAL A 562 -7.16 7.00 -1.67
C VAL A 562 -7.07 5.99 -2.81
N VAL A 563 -7.85 6.22 -3.85
CA VAL A 563 -7.81 5.47 -5.11
C VAL A 563 -7.46 6.47 -6.20
N ILE A 564 -6.44 6.13 -7.00
CA ILE A 564 -6.02 6.97 -8.11
C ILE A 564 -6.60 6.36 -9.38
N TYR A 565 -7.39 7.15 -10.11
CA TYR A 565 -7.82 6.79 -11.45
C TYR A 565 -6.93 7.50 -12.45
N VAL A 566 -6.32 6.74 -13.34
CA VAL A 566 -5.54 7.28 -14.44
C VAL A 566 -6.43 7.44 -15.67
N VAL A 567 -6.46 8.64 -16.22
CA VAL A 567 -7.24 8.99 -17.41
C VAL A 567 -6.34 9.65 -18.43
N ASN A 568 -6.26 9.06 -19.62
CA ASN A 568 -5.47 9.63 -20.69
C ASN A 568 -6.17 10.86 -21.30
N SER A 569 -5.44 11.97 -21.48
CA SER A 569 -5.88 13.22 -22.09
C SER A 569 -6.39 13.04 -23.52
N TYR A 570 -5.93 12.04 -24.28
CA TYR A 570 -6.44 11.69 -25.62
C TYR A 570 -7.91 11.22 -25.62
N ILE A 571 -8.51 10.99 -24.45
CA ILE A 571 -9.95 10.78 -24.33
C ILE A 571 -10.74 12.02 -24.80
N ASN A 572 -10.18 13.21 -24.66
CA ASN A 572 -10.72 14.45 -25.20
C ASN A 572 -9.54 15.39 -25.54
N PRO A 573 -9.23 15.63 -26.82
CA PRO A 573 -8.09 16.45 -27.23
C PRO A 573 -8.02 17.84 -26.59
N LYS A 574 -9.17 18.41 -26.18
CA LYS A 574 -9.24 19.70 -25.46
C LYS A 574 -8.52 19.67 -24.10
N ILE A 575 -8.38 18.49 -23.48
CA ILE A 575 -7.68 18.35 -22.19
C ILE A 575 -6.20 18.71 -22.35
N ILE A 576 -5.53 18.22 -23.40
CA ILE A 576 -4.11 18.48 -23.64
C ILE A 576 -3.88 19.99 -23.82
N ASP A 577 -4.67 20.63 -24.68
CA ASP A 577 -4.62 22.07 -24.91
C ASP A 577 -4.83 22.87 -23.61
N TYR A 578 -5.81 22.47 -22.80
CA TYR A 578 -6.10 23.10 -21.52
C TYR A 578 -4.95 22.95 -20.51
N VAL A 579 -4.39 21.74 -20.37
CA VAL A 579 -3.26 21.44 -19.48
C VAL A 579 -2.03 22.26 -19.88
N MET A 580 -1.68 22.28 -21.17
CA MET A 580 -0.53 23.05 -21.69
C MET A 580 -0.70 24.56 -21.44
N LYS A 581 -1.91 25.11 -21.66
CA LYS A 581 -2.21 26.53 -21.37
C LYS A 581 -2.03 26.86 -19.90
N ILE A 582 -2.49 26.01 -18.99
CA ILE A 582 -2.32 26.26 -17.55
C ILE A 582 -0.84 26.23 -17.16
N GLN A 583 -0.08 25.26 -17.67
CA GLN A 583 1.36 25.16 -17.39
C GLN A 583 2.14 26.38 -17.91
N ASN A 584 1.84 26.84 -19.13
CA ASN A 584 2.39 28.09 -19.67
C ASN A 584 2.01 29.31 -18.82
N ASN A 585 0.75 29.40 -18.38
CA ASN A 585 0.29 30.50 -17.52
C ASN A 585 1.00 30.51 -16.16
N GLN A 586 1.27 29.34 -15.59
CA GLN A 586 2.03 29.20 -14.35
C GLN A 586 3.48 29.69 -14.53
N TYR A 587 4.15 29.28 -15.61
CA TYR A 587 5.47 29.81 -15.95
C TYR A 587 5.46 31.33 -16.15
N ILE A 588 4.48 31.88 -16.87
CA ILE A 588 4.39 33.33 -17.09
C ILE A 588 4.26 34.08 -15.77
N LYS A 589 3.41 33.58 -14.87
CA LYS A 589 3.14 34.18 -13.56
C LYS A 589 4.37 34.14 -12.64
N ASP A 590 5.01 32.98 -12.55
CA ASP A 590 6.03 32.73 -11.53
C ASP A 590 7.44 33.03 -12.02
N ILE A 591 7.69 32.93 -13.34
CA ILE A 591 8.99 33.10 -13.97
C ILE A 591 9.02 34.32 -14.90
N ALA A 592 8.30 34.29 -16.03
CA ALA A 592 8.50 35.26 -17.11
C ALA A 592 8.26 36.73 -16.69
N ASN A 593 7.25 36.96 -15.85
CA ASN A 593 6.91 38.29 -15.35
C ASN A 593 7.79 38.76 -14.17
N ASN A 594 8.67 37.90 -13.66
CA ASN A 594 9.54 38.20 -12.52
C ASN A 594 10.99 38.38 -12.98
N ASN A 595 11.70 39.35 -12.41
CA ASN A 595 13.13 39.58 -12.70
C ASN A 595 14.00 38.50 -12.03
N ILE A 596 13.99 37.30 -12.58
CA ILE A 596 14.73 36.14 -12.06
C ILE A 596 16.16 36.14 -12.59
N ASN A 597 17.10 35.78 -11.70
CA ASN A 597 18.48 35.52 -12.09
C ASN A 597 18.55 34.20 -12.89
N ILE A 598 18.83 34.31 -14.19
CA ILE A 598 18.90 33.20 -15.16
C ILE A 598 19.91 32.12 -14.72
N ASN A 599 20.99 32.50 -14.02
CA ASN A 599 22.00 31.53 -13.55
C ASN A 599 21.48 30.58 -12.46
N ARG A 600 20.27 30.83 -11.93
CA ARG A 600 19.57 29.94 -10.99
C ARG A 600 18.55 29.04 -11.67
N LEU A 601 18.39 29.16 -12.99
CA LEU A 601 17.52 28.31 -13.78
C LEU A 601 18.33 27.16 -14.36
N HIS A 602 17.81 25.95 -14.21
CA HIS A 602 18.26 24.81 -15.00
C HIS A 602 17.17 24.52 -16.03
N ILE A 603 17.49 24.63 -17.32
CA ILE A 603 16.52 24.50 -18.41
C ILE A 603 16.88 23.26 -19.22
N TRP A 604 15.88 22.44 -19.48
CA TRP A 604 16.02 21.23 -20.29
C TRP A 604 14.99 21.26 -21.42
N LEU A 605 15.43 21.20 -22.68
CA LEU A 605 14.59 20.90 -23.83
C LEU A 605 14.44 19.39 -23.95
N ASP A 606 13.19 18.95 -24.04
CA ASP A 606 12.85 17.56 -24.30
C ASP A 606 13.15 17.23 -25.77
N THR A 607 14.01 16.23 -26.00
CA THR A 607 14.49 15.87 -27.35
C THR A 607 14.26 14.40 -27.70
N GLU A 608 13.46 13.67 -26.92
CA GLU A 608 13.29 12.21 -27.13
C GLU A 608 12.63 11.88 -28.48
N ASN A 609 11.70 12.73 -28.94
CA ASN A 609 11.07 12.66 -30.27
C ASN A 609 11.89 13.33 -31.40
N GLU A 610 13.15 13.72 -31.15
CA GLU A 610 14.04 14.31 -32.16
C GLU A 610 14.95 13.25 -32.80
N THR A 611 15.45 13.54 -33.99
CA THR A 611 16.46 12.69 -34.65
C THR A 611 17.72 12.57 -33.78
N GLU A 612 18.48 11.48 -33.93
CA GLU A 612 19.74 11.29 -33.18
C GLU A 612 20.71 12.48 -33.37
N ASP A 613 20.80 12.99 -34.60
CA ASP A 613 21.57 14.19 -34.93
C ASP A 613 21.10 15.43 -34.14
N ASN A 614 19.79 15.65 -34.05
CA ASN A 614 19.22 16.79 -33.33
C ASN A 614 19.45 16.68 -31.81
N ARG A 615 19.34 15.46 -31.26
CA ARG A 615 19.66 15.19 -29.85
C ARG A 615 21.12 15.51 -29.55
N GLU A 616 22.04 15.06 -30.39
CA GLU A 616 23.48 15.35 -30.23
C GLU A 616 23.77 16.86 -30.29
N ILE A 617 23.13 17.59 -31.21
CA ILE A 617 23.24 19.06 -31.29
C ILE A 617 22.79 19.70 -29.97
N TYR A 618 21.65 19.29 -29.43
CA TYR A 618 21.15 19.84 -28.17
C TYR A 618 22.08 19.54 -26.99
N TYR A 619 22.55 18.30 -26.84
CA TYR A 619 23.49 17.94 -25.76
C TYR A 619 24.77 18.79 -25.83
N ASN A 620 25.35 18.92 -27.01
CA ASN A 620 26.53 19.77 -27.23
C ASN A 620 26.23 21.25 -26.98
N PHE A 621 25.05 21.74 -27.36
CA PHE A 621 24.62 23.11 -27.11
C PHE A 621 24.45 23.40 -25.62
N SER A 622 23.85 22.46 -24.87
CA SER A 622 23.61 22.61 -23.43
C SER A 622 24.91 22.78 -22.64
N ALA A 623 26.02 22.20 -23.12
CA ALA A 623 27.35 22.33 -22.53
C ALA A 623 28.04 23.68 -22.81
N LEU A 624 27.50 24.53 -23.70
CA LEU A 624 28.06 25.84 -24.02
C LEU A 624 27.79 26.88 -22.92
N GLU A 625 28.71 27.83 -22.75
CA GLU A 625 28.47 28.99 -21.88
C GLU A 625 27.28 29.82 -22.42
N LYS A 626 26.37 30.22 -21.52
CA LYS A 626 25.15 31.00 -21.82
C LYS A 626 24.08 30.28 -22.66
N SER A 627 24.16 28.96 -22.83
CA SER A 627 23.12 28.16 -23.48
C SER A 627 21.74 28.38 -22.84
N ASN A 628 21.66 28.33 -21.50
CA ASN A 628 20.43 28.59 -20.74
C ASN A 628 19.86 30.00 -20.96
N GLU A 629 20.70 31.00 -21.18
CA GLU A 629 20.24 32.37 -21.44
C GLU A 629 19.53 32.48 -22.79
N LEU A 630 20.05 31.80 -23.81
CA LEU A 630 19.45 31.76 -25.15
C LEU A 630 18.12 31.01 -25.15
N ILE A 631 18.07 29.85 -24.49
CA ILE A 631 16.83 29.07 -24.35
C ILE A 631 15.80 29.88 -23.56
N TYR A 632 16.20 30.52 -22.45
CA TYR A 632 15.31 31.35 -21.62
C TYR A 632 14.71 32.52 -22.41
N ARG A 633 15.52 33.24 -23.19
CA ARG A 633 15.04 34.34 -24.04
C ARG A 633 14.06 33.84 -25.09
N TYR A 634 14.40 32.75 -25.79
CA TYR A 634 13.48 32.14 -26.76
C TYR A 634 12.14 31.78 -26.12
N ILE A 635 12.15 31.17 -24.94
CA ILE A 635 10.92 30.82 -24.21
C ILE A 635 10.12 32.09 -23.89
N ASN A 636 10.72 33.09 -23.25
CA ASN A 636 10.03 34.32 -22.84
C ASN A 636 9.47 35.14 -24.00
N ASP A 637 10.17 35.18 -25.14
CA ASP A 637 9.74 35.94 -26.31
C ASP A 637 8.54 35.29 -27.02
N ASN A 638 8.32 33.98 -26.80
CA ASN A 638 7.34 33.19 -27.55
C ASN A 638 6.22 32.61 -26.69
N VAL A 639 6.41 32.46 -25.38
CA VAL A 639 5.37 31.97 -24.48
C VAL A 639 4.24 32.99 -24.34
N LYS A 640 3.00 32.55 -24.54
CA LYS A 640 1.80 33.39 -24.43
C LYS A 640 0.69 32.63 -23.72
N LYS A 641 -0.26 33.38 -23.16
CA LYS A 641 -1.40 32.81 -22.41
C LYS A 641 -2.43 32.11 -23.31
N ASP A 642 -2.47 32.48 -24.57
CA ASP A 642 -3.54 32.18 -25.53
C ASP A 642 -3.08 31.32 -26.72
N ILE A 643 -1.94 30.63 -26.60
CA ILE A 643 -1.49 29.68 -27.63
C ILE A 643 -2.55 28.57 -27.78
N ASP A 644 -3.07 28.40 -28.99
CA ASP A 644 -4.05 27.37 -29.32
C ASP A 644 -3.35 26.10 -29.80
N PHE A 645 -3.16 25.14 -28.90
CA PHE A 645 -2.48 23.88 -29.19
C PHE A 645 -3.36 22.90 -29.96
N SER A 646 -4.68 23.14 -30.05
CA SER A 646 -5.63 22.25 -30.74
C SER A 646 -5.37 22.12 -32.25
N LYS A 647 -4.54 22.99 -32.83
CA LYS A 647 -4.17 22.98 -34.24
C LYS A 647 -2.99 22.06 -34.57
N TYR A 648 -2.27 21.59 -33.55
CA TYR A 648 -1.10 20.72 -33.70
C TYR A 648 -1.54 19.29 -33.42
N ASN A 649 -1.72 18.53 -34.50
CA ASN A 649 -2.31 17.18 -34.44
C ASN A 649 -1.29 16.10 -34.05
N LYS A 650 0.01 16.40 -34.10
CA LYS A 650 1.09 15.49 -33.74
C LYS A 650 1.91 16.05 -32.60
N GLU A 651 2.31 15.16 -31.71
CA GLU A 651 3.18 15.46 -30.57
C GLU A 651 4.51 16.08 -31.01
N GLU A 652 5.03 15.62 -32.16
CA GLU A 652 6.26 16.10 -32.80
C GLU A 652 6.22 17.60 -33.15
N ASP A 653 5.03 18.20 -33.27
CA ASP A 653 4.84 19.60 -33.65
C ASP A 653 4.95 20.57 -32.45
N ILE A 654 5.16 20.06 -31.23
CA ILE A 654 5.24 20.85 -29.99
C ILE A 654 6.60 20.64 -29.32
N ALA A 655 7.29 21.72 -28.99
CA ALA A 655 8.49 21.72 -28.18
C ALA A 655 8.12 21.85 -26.70
N ARG A 656 8.69 20.97 -25.86
CA ARG A 656 8.53 20.99 -24.40
C ARG A 656 9.84 21.41 -23.73
N PHE A 657 9.76 22.43 -22.91
CA PHE A 657 10.85 22.90 -22.07
C PHE A 657 10.53 22.63 -20.60
N THR A 658 11.45 22.04 -19.88
CA THR A 658 11.37 21.83 -18.43
C THR A 658 12.35 22.78 -17.75
N ILE A 659 11.82 23.69 -16.93
CA ILE A 659 12.59 24.67 -16.17
C ILE A 659 12.55 24.32 -14.69
N TYR A 660 13.71 24.11 -14.08
CA TYR A 660 13.85 23.96 -12.64
C TYR A 660 14.29 25.29 -12.04
N PHE A 661 13.48 25.78 -11.09
CA PHE A 661 13.80 26.98 -10.33
C PHE A 661 13.44 26.76 -8.86
N LYS A 662 14.44 26.90 -7.99
CA LYS A 662 14.33 26.53 -6.56
C LYS A 662 13.91 25.05 -6.43
N ALA A 663 12.84 24.77 -5.70
CA ALA A 663 12.25 23.44 -5.52
C ALA A 663 11.01 23.21 -6.42
N GLN A 664 10.85 24.00 -7.49
CA GLN A 664 9.73 23.89 -8.42
C GLN A 664 10.21 23.52 -9.83
N THR A 665 9.37 22.76 -10.52
CA THR A 665 9.53 22.40 -11.94
C THR A 665 8.39 23.02 -12.72
N TYR A 666 8.73 23.76 -13.77
CA TYR A 666 7.80 24.35 -14.72
C TYR A 666 7.94 23.64 -16.06
N HIS A 667 6.82 23.38 -16.71
CA HIS A 667 6.80 22.90 -18.08
C HIS A 667 6.24 24.00 -18.97
N VAL A 668 6.92 24.27 -20.08
CA VAL A 668 6.52 25.27 -21.06
C VAL A 668 6.43 24.62 -22.43
N PHE A 669 5.32 24.87 -23.11
CA PHE A 669 4.98 24.30 -24.41
C PHE A 669 4.97 25.41 -25.45
N LEU A 670 5.66 25.19 -26.56
CA LEU A 670 5.69 26.10 -27.69
C LEU A 670 5.52 25.31 -28.98
N PRO A 671 4.80 25.84 -29.98
CA PRO A 671 4.79 25.25 -31.31
C PRO A 671 6.20 25.13 -31.91
N LYS A 672 6.46 24.06 -32.66
CA LYS A 672 7.63 23.97 -33.54
C LYS A 672 7.35 24.71 -34.87
N ASP A 673 7.05 26.00 -34.76
CA ASP A 673 6.84 26.87 -35.90
C ASP A 673 8.18 27.39 -36.48
N ASP A 674 8.11 28.28 -37.47
CA ASP A 674 9.30 28.85 -38.12
C ASP A 674 10.30 29.45 -37.10
N LYS A 675 9.83 29.97 -35.97
CA LYS A 675 10.70 30.53 -34.94
C LYS A 675 11.45 29.46 -34.16
N TYR A 676 10.84 28.30 -33.92
CA TYR A 676 11.53 27.16 -33.34
C TYR A 676 12.62 26.65 -34.29
N VAL A 677 12.31 26.59 -35.59
CA VAL A 677 13.29 26.19 -36.62
C VAL A 677 14.48 27.16 -36.63
N ASP A 678 14.24 28.47 -36.60
CA ASP A 678 15.29 29.48 -36.52
C ASP A 678 16.11 29.38 -35.22
N PHE A 679 15.43 29.16 -34.09
CA PHE A 679 16.07 28.93 -32.80
C PHE A 679 16.98 27.70 -32.83
N PHE A 680 16.50 26.58 -33.39
CA PHE A 680 17.27 25.35 -33.51
C PHE A 680 18.46 25.49 -34.44
N LYS A 681 18.29 26.21 -35.56
CA LYS A 681 19.39 26.54 -36.48
C LYS A 681 20.49 27.35 -35.77
N ASN A 682 20.11 28.36 -34.97
CA ASN A 682 21.05 29.15 -34.17
C ASN A 682 21.80 28.29 -33.14
N MET A 683 21.09 27.35 -32.48
CA MET A 683 21.75 26.37 -31.59
C MET A 683 22.81 25.56 -32.34
N LYS A 684 22.47 25.03 -33.52
CA LYS A 684 23.40 24.28 -34.37
C LYS A 684 24.62 25.10 -34.79
N GLU A 685 24.41 26.33 -35.26
CA GLU A 685 25.51 27.23 -35.66
C GLU A 685 26.47 27.51 -34.50
N LYS A 686 25.96 27.69 -33.27
CA LYS A 686 26.80 27.90 -32.07
C LYS A 686 27.59 26.65 -31.66
N VAL A 687 27.01 25.46 -31.81
CA VAL A 687 27.73 24.19 -31.62
C VAL A 687 28.81 24.02 -32.68
N ASP A 688 28.50 24.38 -33.92
CA ASP A 688 29.43 24.29 -35.05
C ASP A 688 30.61 25.28 -34.92
N GLN A 689 30.39 26.44 -34.30
CA GLN A 689 31.39 27.47 -34.05
C GLN A 689 32.22 27.25 -32.77
N ASN A 690 31.90 26.25 -31.93
CA ASN A 690 32.66 26.02 -30.71
C ASN A 690 34.02 25.32 -31.01
N PRO A 691 35.16 25.95 -30.70
CA PRO A 691 36.50 25.40 -30.96
C PRO A 691 36.82 24.09 -30.19
N LEU A 692 35.99 23.67 -29.22
CA LEU A 692 36.18 22.42 -28.45
C LEU A 692 35.64 21.15 -29.13
N LYS A 693 35.13 21.24 -30.36
CA LYS A 693 34.56 20.11 -31.12
C LYS A 693 35.48 18.89 -31.25
N GLU A 694 36.80 19.07 -31.15
CA GLU A 694 37.77 17.97 -31.28
C GLU A 694 37.94 17.10 -30.01
N ASN A 695 37.58 17.57 -28.81
CA ASN A 695 37.81 16.82 -27.56
C ASN A 695 36.63 15.97 -27.08
N ILE A 696 35.43 16.11 -27.66
CA ILE A 696 34.21 15.41 -27.19
C ILE A 696 34.01 14.06 -27.91
N LYS A 697 34.68 13.80 -29.03
CA LYS A 697 34.63 12.50 -29.73
C LYS A 697 35.39 11.37 -29.01
N GLY A 698 36.13 11.65 -27.94
CA GLY A 698 37.04 10.71 -27.29
C GLY A 698 36.48 9.94 -26.08
N ILE A 699 35.23 10.19 -25.68
CA ILE A 699 34.61 9.48 -24.55
C ILE A 699 33.22 9.01 -24.98
N ARG A 700 33.19 7.88 -25.70
CA ARG A 700 32.00 7.03 -25.83
C ARG A 700 32.31 5.69 -25.19
#